data_AF-A0A2S6WPQ4-F1
#
_entry.id   AF-A0A2S6WPQ4-F1
#
_cell.length_a   1.000
_cell.length_b   1.000
_cell.length_c   1.000
_cell.angle_alpha   90.00
_cell.angle_beta   90.00
_cell.angle_gamma   90.00
#
_symmetry.space_group_name_H-M   'P 1'
#
loop_
_entity.id
_entity.type
_entity.pdbx_description
1 polymer ?
#
loop_
_entity_poly.entity_id
_entity_poly.type
_entity_poly.pdbx_seq_one_letter_code
_entity_poly.pdbx_strand_id
1 'polypeptide(L)'
;MGEESMLVDPARLLDDCERAWREAGEPAAVGGPESVVRRISLVMEALVAYVLLADRSDLPQDTVFARWPACTVHAVAHGEQGDAPGLVQLLFDARARVVAARPELGRPRGVPDASPTADARWIAAAQEAARSLGWTWHPSTAADPVHIPPGDPGPRVASTPPELRLGPGGGSVLLTLSSRREAATWQLAADGTSFTVSPPHWVLPGPVRRIEATDPAGATHVSDVVDPHTALLAFASDGHRIPLDEPLPAAEIHLLHVGAVETEGGGAAAVELPTPYGWSGWTLSKVSLAGVTRIRTSQAAPDSWLDVAVGRSFGWEGGATLPWLTGEDGAPVWHRPPALRLRRRPGEAETDHWQVEVRRPGHEEPLARLTGTPGALLDPWQHVPGPLLGPYELLVHRPGRQRGRRRLTAFLAEGVEAKPSAEWRLLAPNGGLAPARLDLRTNRRVTASDSAVRLAPYEITKGLVLSNGTNEYQVQALVPHSEVRLELDGRPLSWSVRPLDIDAADLVRDSALTVRLPEQAVAVTPELALIVEGASLHTLRPERRTRTRKGDLRYALAALTDTVHDCAKAELQLLVAGQSVHVATVRTQPIAEDVVPDGTGLLLRGLRHPGELTAQLHTVLAPWQQPLTLPVDESGRIPLPAAWRSAGPLVVTLRAGNATSGAAPAWPRLRDRDTLVLRRSPRTSEITDGAAAARTTEYLAGRGTLPLGAEAIPYQWIVAARGRDLQACGAKETAPAECLHALGDAGPDALVGAADSALRSGELAAGLVGSGLAALRILEVTDPAAVRPVWRRAPLCALLLTAPLLPYLSDNPAYEIDELYPEEAELLNEVGQFLGDVGPVLLAGQEDPSRTVGRFDAHARALDELPEMQQQAVWRTARVVPRGLLDTDTRAEAAWQAFRDRRTLQYFAVREECGDWLDAVTIFLDDGHLLLARAFRDREPGPLHGPGEAWMRVPQFSLGCALIARLAAAGDVRAAKLERGVRPLWTSVAAHAPDLTAVDLALAECLVTAEAVQATG
;
A
#
# COMPACT_ATOMS: atom_id res chain seq x y z
N MET A 1 -65.62 -52.26 -4.77
CA MET A 1 -64.99 -51.39 -5.80
C MET A 1 -64.42 -50.23 -5.02
N GLY A 2 -63.15 -50.19 -4.64
CA GLY A 2 -61.95 -50.53 -5.40
C GLY A 2 -61.23 -49.23 -5.73
N GLU A 3 -60.85 -48.46 -4.71
CA GLU A 3 -59.89 -47.36 -4.83
C GLU A 3 -58.70 -47.72 -3.94
N GLU A 4 -57.75 -48.43 -4.54
CA GLU A 4 -56.38 -48.52 -4.05
C GLU A 4 -55.82 -47.09 -4.00
N SER A 5 -55.73 -46.51 -2.80
CA SER A 5 -54.82 -45.41 -2.57
C SER A 5 -53.41 -45.97 -2.77
N MET A 6 -52.78 -45.62 -3.90
CA MET A 6 -51.38 -45.91 -4.21
C MET A 6 -50.49 -45.45 -3.04
N LEU A 7 -50.24 -46.35 -2.10
CA LEU A 7 -49.18 -46.22 -1.12
C LEU A 7 -47.86 -46.35 -1.91
N VAL A 8 -47.27 -45.20 -2.23
CA VAL A 8 -45.93 -45.13 -2.81
C VAL A 8 -44.98 -45.89 -1.88
N ASP A 9 -44.29 -46.90 -2.42
CA ASP A 9 -43.28 -47.65 -1.68
C ASP A 9 -42.20 -46.67 -1.18
N PRO A 10 -42.03 -46.50 0.15
CA PRO A 10 -41.13 -45.48 0.69
C PRO A 10 -39.66 -45.71 0.28
N ALA A 11 -39.25 -46.97 0.01
CA ALA A 11 -37.92 -47.26 -0.51
C ALA A 11 -37.75 -46.74 -1.94
N ARG A 12 -38.79 -46.88 -2.76
CA ARG A 12 -38.80 -46.37 -4.13
C ARG A 12 -38.88 -44.85 -4.19
N LEU A 13 -39.61 -44.22 -3.26
CA LEU A 13 -39.63 -42.76 -3.11
C LEU A 13 -38.23 -42.22 -2.76
N LEU A 14 -37.50 -42.88 -1.85
CA LEU A 14 -36.13 -42.51 -1.49
C LEU A 14 -35.15 -42.63 -2.67
N ASP A 15 -35.24 -43.72 -3.44
CA ASP A 15 -34.41 -43.91 -4.64
C ASP A 15 -34.72 -42.88 -5.75
N ASP A 16 -35.99 -42.48 -5.89
CA ASP A 16 -36.41 -41.46 -6.85
C ASP A 16 -35.99 -40.05 -6.39
N CYS A 17 -36.02 -39.75 -5.08
CA CYS A 17 -35.51 -38.51 -4.50
C CYS A 17 -33.99 -38.38 -4.71
N GLU A 18 -33.20 -39.42 -4.41
CA GLU A 18 -31.74 -39.40 -4.63
C GLU A 18 -31.40 -39.25 -6.12
N ARG A 19 -32.14 -39.89 -7.02
CA ARG A 19 -31.93 -39.76 -8.47
C ARG A 19 -32.20 -38.33 -8.94
N ALA A 20 -33.35 -37.77 -8.54
CA ALA A 20 -33.68 -36.37 -8.81
C ALA A 20 -32.63 -35.41 -8.21
N TRP A 21 -31.91 -35.84 -7.17
CA TRP A 21 -30.82 -35.11 -6.53
C TRP A 21 -29.52 -35.08 -7.26
N ARG A 22 -29.08 -36.23 -7.75
CA ARG A 22 -27.90 -36.29 -8.60
C ARG A 22 -28.11 -35.51 -9.90
N GLU A 23 -29.33 -35.51 -10.43
CA GLU A 23 -29.70 -34.70 -11.59
C GLU A 23 -29.72 -33.18 -11.31
N ALA A 24 -29.94 -32.76 -10.06
CA ALA A 24 -29.96 -31.35 -9.68
C ALA A 24 -28.56 -30.75 -9.47
N GLY A 25 -27.50 -31.55 -9.28
CA GLY A 25 -26.12 -31.11 -9.10
C GLY A 25 -25.75 -30.65 -7.68
N GLU A 26 -24.48 -30.24 -7.47
CA GLU A 26 -23.89 -29.92 -6.16
C GLU A 26 -24.63 -28.78 -5.40
N PRO A 27 -24.73 -28.81 -4.06
CA PRO A 27 -25.22 -27.70 -3.25
C PRO A 27 -24.26 -26.50 -3.26
N ALA A 28 -24.48 -25.54 -4.16
CA ALA A 28 -23.85 -24.23 -4.13
C ALA A 28 -24.56 -23.27 -3.14
N ALA A 29 -23.81 -22.41 -2.46
CA ALA A 29 -24.34 -21.38 -1.57
C ALA A 29 -25.16 -20.29 -2.28
N VAL A 30 -25.10 -20.22 -3.61
CA VAL A 30 -25.71 -19.17 -4.46
C VAL A 30 -26.63 -19.79 -5.53
N GLY A 31 -27.47 -20.75 -5.13
CA GLY A 31 -28.55 -21.22 -6.00
C GLY A 31 -29.77 -20.29 -5.95
N GLY A 32 -30.39 -20.00 -7.10
CA GLY A 32 -31.64 -19.22 -7.14
C GLY A 32 -32.74 -19.83 -6.26
N PRO A 33 -33.69 -19.02 -5.74
CA PRO A 33 -34.64 -19.43 -4.69
C PRO A 33 -35.49 -20.66 -5.06
N GLU A 34 -35.80 -20.86 -6.35
CA GLU A 34 -36.54 -22.05 -6.83
C GLU A 34 -35.74 -23.36 -6.72
N SER A 35 -34.42 -23.31 -6.92
CA SER A 35 -33.55 -24.48 -6.73
C SER A 35 -33.58 -24.87 -5.26
N VAL A 36 -33.30 -23.93 -4.34
CA VAL A 36 -33.29 -24.13 -2.89
C VAL A 36 -34.63 -24.69 -2.37
N VAL A 37 -35.77 -24.18 -2.86
CA VAL A 37 -37.10 -24.69 -2.46
C VAL A 37 -37.36 -26.11 -2.96
N ARG A 38 -36.96 -26.44 -4.20
CA ARG A 38 -37.05 -27.81 -4.74
C ARG A 38 -36.13 -28.77 -3.99
N ARG A 39 -34.93 -28.30 -3.61
CA ARG A 39 -33.94 -29.02 -2.79
C ARG A 39 -34.50 -29.41 -1.42
N ILE A 40 -35.09 -28.44 -0.74
CA ILE A 40 -35.68 -28.62 0.59
C ILE A 40 -36.89 -29.57 0.52
N SER A 41 -37.71 -29.46 -0.52
CA SER A 41 -38.90 -30.32 -0.70
C SER A 41 -38.50 -31.80 -0.84
N LEU A 42 -37.45 -32.10 -1.60
CA LEU A 42 -36.95 -33.48 -1.78
C LEU A 42 -36.31 -34.06 -0.51
N VAL A 43 -35.62 -33.23 0.28
CA VAL A 43 -35.10 -33.64 1.61
C VAL A 43 -36.26 -33.93 2.58
N MET A 44 -37.32 -33.13 2.55
CA MET A 44 -38.50 -33.35 3.39
C MET A 44 -39.26 -34.62 2.97
N GLU A 45 -39.43 -34.88 1.68
CA GLU A 45 -40.03 -36.12 1.18
C GLU A 45 -39.19 -37.36 1.56
N ALA A 46 -37.86 -37.27 1.49
CA ALA A 46 -36.96 -38.34 1.92
C ALA A 46 -37.05 -38.60 3.43
N LEU A 47 -37.12 -37.55 4.25
CA LEU A 47 -37.27 -37.67 5.71
C LEU A 47 -38.64 -38.26 6.09
N VAL A 48 -39.71 -37.89 5.38
CA VAL A 48 -41.05 -38.48 5.57
C VAL A 48 -41.07 -39.95 5.15
N ALA A 49 -40.47 -40.30 4.01
CA ALA A 49 -40.34 -41.69 3.56
C ALA A 49 -39.55 -42.54 4.57
N TYR A 50 -38.49 -41.97 5.16
CA TYR A 50 -37.71 -42.61 6.21
C TYR A 50 -38.54 -42.91 7.46
N VAL A 51 -39.32 -41.94 7.96
CA VAL A 51 -40.20 -42.16 9.12
C VAL A 51 -41.22 -43.26 8.83
N LEU A 52 -41.79 -43.27 7.62
CA LEU A 52 -42.75 -44.30 7.18
C LEU A 52 -42.12 -45.69 6.99
N LEU A 53 -40.84 -45.76 6.59
CA LEU A 53 -40.09 -47.02 6.44
C LEU A 53 -39.61 -47.59 7.79
N ALA A 54 -39.20 -46.70 8.71
CA ALA A 54 -38.76 -47.03 10.06
C ALA A 54 -39.90 -47.59 10.93
N ASP A 55 -41.14 -47.15 10.69
CA ASP A 55 -42.33 -47.67 11.37
C ASP A 55 -42.81 -49.03 10.80
N ARG A 56 -42.31 -49.47 9.63
CA ARG A 56 -42.84 -50.62 8.88
C ARG A 56 -41.84 -51.76 8.59
N SER A 57 -40.55 -51.61 8.89
CA SER A 57 -39.54 -52.61 8.51
C SER A 57 -38.52 -52.88 9.62
N ASP A 58 -38.06 -54.13 9.72
CA ASP A 58 -36.97 -54.58 10.62
C ASP A 58 -35.56 -54.17 10.13
N LEU A 59 -35.49 -53.21 9.21
CA LEU A 59 -34.22 -52.72 8.68
C LEU A 59 -33.51 -51.84 9.73
N PRO A 60 -32.18 -51.97 9.91
CA PRO A 60 -31.42 -51.10 10.78
C PRO A 60 -31.64 -49.63 10.40
N GLN A 61 -32.06 -48.81 11.36
CA GLN A 61 -32.42 -47.39 11.17
C GLN A 61 -31.28 -46.54 10.56
N ASP A 62 -30.05 -47.05 10.55
CA ASP A 62 -28.84 -46.42 10.02
C ASP A 62 -28.52 -46.76 8.55
N THR A 63 -29.29 -47.64 7.89
CA THR A 63 -28.99 -48.06 6.50
C THR A 63 -29.20 -46.94 5.46
N VAL A 64 -29.99 -45.92 5.79
CA VAL A 64 -30.40 -44.85 4.87
C VAL A 64 -29.28 -43.83 4.62
N PHE A 65 -28.60 -43.36 5.68
CA PHE A 65 -27.52 -42.36 5.56
C PHE A 65 -26.29 -42.88 4.80
N ALA A 66 -26.10 -44.20 4.78
CA ALA A 66 -25.06 -44.85 4.00
C ALA A 66 -25.48 -45.14 2.55
N ARG A 67 -26.78 -45.30 2.27
CA ARG A 67 -27.30 -45.61 0.92
C ARG A 67 -27.57 -44.38 0.05
N TRP A 68 -27.89 -43.23 0.65
CA TRP A 68 -28.29 -42.01 -0.07
C TRP A 68 -27.47 -40.79 0.42
N PRO A 69 -26.18 -40.72 0.00
CA PRO A 69 -25.21 -39.74 0.50
C PRO A 69 -25.54 -38.28 0.17
N ALA A 70 -26.22 -38.00 -0.95
CA ALA A 70 -26.49 -36.63 -1.39
C ALA A 70 -27.49 -35.91 -0.45
N CYS A 71 -28.54 -36.60 -0.03
CA CYS A 71 -29.51 -36.08 0.94
C CYS A 71 -28.87 -35.84 2.33
N THR A 72 -27.88 -36.65 2.69
CA THR A 72 -27.16 -36.56 3.99
C THR A 72 -26.32 -35.30 4.08
N VAL A 73 -25.57 -34.97 3.02
CA VAL A 73 -24.75 -33.73 2.96
C VAL A 73 -25.60 -32.49 3.13
N HIS A 74 -26.76 -32.45 2.45
CA HIS A 74 -27.61 -31.27 2.48
C HIS A 74 -28.32 -31.04 3.81
N ALA A 75 -28.76 -32.12 4.48
CA ALA A 75 -29.36 -32.03 5.80
C ALA A 75 -28.39 -31.46 6.85
N VAL A 76 -27.11 -31.84 6.76
CA VAL A 76 -26.03 -31.29 7.61
C VAL A 76 -25.77 -29.81 7.27
N ALA A 77 -25.67 -29.46 5.98
CA ALA A 77 -25.45 -28.08 5.54
C ALA A 77 -26.57 -27.12 6.00
N HIS A 78 -27.84 -27.54 5.96
CA HIS A 78 -28.96 -26.71 6.41
C HIS A 78 -29.10 -26.65 7.94
N GLY A 79 -28.72 -27.72 8.64
CA GLY A 79 -28.65 -27.71 10.10
C GLY A 79 -27.65 -26.67 10.64
N GLU A 80 -26.59 -26.38 9.89
CA GLU A 80 -25.61 -25.33 10.21
C GLU A 80 -26.14 -23.90 9.95
N GLN A 81 -27.08 -23.73 9.02
CA GLN A 81 -27.58 -22.40 8.61
C GLN A 81 -28.79 -21.89 9.43
N GLY A 82 -29.38 -22.72 10.29
CA GLY A 82 -30.29 -22.25 11.36
C GLY A 82 -31.67 -21.68 10.96
N ASP A 83 -32.10 -21.76 9.70
CA ASP A 83 -33.23 -20.95 9.21
C ASP A 83 -34.60 -21.66 9.09
N ALA A 84 -34.81 -22.82 9.73
CA ALA A 84 -36.14 -23.47 9.76
C ALA A 84 -36.43 -24.18 11.10
N PRO A 85 -37.20 -23.56 12.03
CA PRO A 85 -37.34 -24.04 13.41
C PRO A 85 -38.03 -25.42 13.55
N GLY A 86 -38.78 -25.89 12.55
CA GLY A 86 -39.37 -27.25 12.54
C GLY A 86 -38.41 -28.35 12.05
N LEU A 87 -37.47 -28.00 11.17
CA LEU A 87 -36.48 -28.92 10.59
C LEU A 87 -35.39 -29.29 11.60
N VAL A 88 -34.97 -28.30 12.41
CA VAL A 88 -33.97 -28.47 13.46
C VAL A 88 -34.43 -29.52 14.48
N GLN A 89 -35.71 -29.53 14.85
CA GLN A 89 -36.27 -30.49 15.80
C GLN A 89 -36.29 -31.93 15.23
N LEU A 90 -36.70 -32.10 13.97
CA LEU A 90 -36.70 -33.40 13.28
C LEU A 90 -35.29 -33.96 13.11
N LEU A 91 -34.32 -33.11 12.75
CA LEU A 91 -32.90 -33.49 12.65
C LEU A 91 -32.30 -33.81 14.03
N PHE A 92 -32.70 -33.08 15.07
CA PHE A 92 -32.28 -33.35 16.45
C PHE A 92 -32.83 -34.68 16.97
N ASP A 93 -34.10 -34.99 16.71
CA ASP A 93 -34.73 -36.25 17.12
C ASP A 93 -34.13 -37.46 16.37
N ALA A 94 -33.83 -37.30 15.08
CA ALA A 94 -33.09 -38.30 14.29
C ALA A 94 -31.67 -38.52 14.85
N ARG A 95 -30.96 -37.42 15.17
CA ARG A 95 -29.62 -37.43 15.78
C ARG A 95 -29.62 -38.14 17.14
N ALA A 96 -30.61 -37.89 17.98
CA ALA A 96 -30.74 -38.51 19.30
C ALA A 96 -30.95 -40.04 19.22
N ARG A 97 -31.74 -40.50 18.24
CA ARG A 97 -31.99 -41.93 18.00
C ARG A 97 -30.74 -42.68 17.47
N VAL A 98 -29.93 -42.03 16.63
CA VAL A 98 -28.65 -42.58 16.14
C VAL A 98 -27.62 -42.73 17.27
N VAL A 99 -27.52 -41.75 18.16
CA VAL A 99 -26.62 -41.82 19.34
C VAL A 99 -27.07 -42.89 20.33
N ALA A 100 -28.38 -43.13 20.45
CA ALA A 100 -28.91 -44.23 21.26
C ALA A 100 -28.60 -45.62 20.67
N ALA A 101 -28.57 -45.74 19.33
CA ALA A 101 -28.23 -46.98 18.63
C ALA A 101 -26.72 -47.27 18.60
N ARG A 102 -25.86 -46.24 18.64
CA ARG A 102 -24.39 -46.36 18.76
C ARG A 102 -23.85 -45.55 19.95
N PRO A 103 -23.90 -46.10 21.17
CA PRO A 103 -23.50 -45.40 22.40
C PRO A 103 -22.05 -44.92 22.41
N GLU A 104 -21.16 -45.52 21.61
CA GLU A 104 -19.77 -45.11 21.40
C GLU A 104 -19.62 -43.72 20.75
N LEU A 105 -20.64 -43.25 20.02
CA LEU A 105 -20.67 -41.87 19.54
C LEU A 105 -21.06 -40.88 20.64
N GLY A 106 -21.59 -41.36 21.78
CA GLY A 106 -22.17 -40.54 22.85
C GLY A 106 -21.47 -40.60 24.22
N ARG A 107 -20.34 -41.29 24.42
CA ARG A 107 -19.66 -41.33 25.73
C ARG A 107 -18.49 -40.33 25.86
N PRO A 108 -18.53 -39.40 26.83
CA PRO A 108 -17.35 -38.65 27.26
C PRO A 108 -16.64 -39.39 28.41
N ARG A 109 -15.32 -39.58 28.33
CA ARG A 109 -14.49 -39.97 29.48
C ARG A 109 -13.44 -38.88 29.72
N GLY A 110 -13.41 -38.40 30.96
CA GLY A 110 -12.83 -37.11 31.36
C GLY A 110 -11.32 -37.08 31.56
N VAL A 111 -10.75 -35.93 31.20
CA VAL A 111 -9.75 -35.01 31.82
C VAL A 111 -9.43 -33.95 30.72
N PRO A 112 -9.13 -32.67 31.05
CA PRO A 112 -9.66 -31.53 30.30
C PRO A 112 -8.75 -30.98 29.20
N ASP A 113 -9.42 -30.21 28.34
CA ASP A 113 -8.99 -29.31 27.27
C ASP A 113 -8.80 -29.85 25.84
N ALA A 114 -9.69 -29.32 24.98
CA ALA A 114 -9.74 -29.31 23.51
C ALA A 114 -9.95 -30.65 22.77
N SER A 115 -11.22 -31.00 22.48
CA SER A 115 -11.59 -31.84 21.32
C SER A 115 -13.06 -31.60 20.92
N PRO A 116 -13.43 -31.74 19.63
CA PRO A 116 -14.51 -30.98 19.00
C PRO A 116 -15.91 -31.53 19.31
N THR A 117 -16.90 -30.65 19.17
CA THR A 117 -18.33 -30.94 19.37
C THR A 117 -18.80 -32.09 18.47
N ALA A 118 -19.88 -32.78 18.88
CA ALA A 118 -20.48 -33.89 18.14
C ALA A 118 -20.87 -33.55 16.67
N ASP A 119 -20.87 -32.27 16.29
CA ASP A 119 -21.07 -31.79 14.93
C ASP A 119 -19.89 -32.12 14.00
N ALA A 120 -18.65 -32.11 14.50
CA ALA A 120 -17.45 -32.38 13.71
C ALA A 120 -17.39 -33.79 13.11
N ARG A 121 -18.03 -34.77 13.77
CA ARG A 121 -18.08 -36.17 13.26
C ARG A 121 -19.17 -36.37 12.19
N TRP A 122 -20.26 -35.61 12.26
CA TRP A 122 -21.30 -35.61 11.22
C TRP A 122 -20.84 -34.86 9.97
N ILE A 123 -20.15 -33.74 10.18
CA ILE A 123 -19.43 -33.00 9.16
C ILE A 123 -18.44 -33.91 8.41
N ALA A 124 -17.65 -34.71 9.14
CA ALA A 124 -16.72 -35.65 8.51
C ALA A 124 -17.41 -36.73 7.67
N ALA A 125 -18.56 -37.26 8.12
CA ALA A 125 -19.35 -38.22 7.36
C ALA A 125 -19.99 -37.59 6.11
N ALA A 126 -20.47 -36.36 6.21
CA ALA A 126 -20.97 -35.59 5.06
C ALA A 126 -19.85 -35.25 4.07
N GLN A 127 -18.65 -34.91 4.54
CA GLN A 127 -17.49 -34.70 3.67
C GLN A 127 -17.05 -35.99 2.96
N GLU A 128 -17.10 -37.14 3.62
CA GLU A 128 -16.83 -38.44 2.99
C GLU A 128 -17.89 -38.78 1.93
N ALA A 129 -19.16 -38.53 2.25
CA ALA A 129 -20.27 -38.68 1.32
C ALA A 129 -20.14 -37.76 0.09
N ALA A 130 -19.79 -36.47 0.30
CA ALA A 130 -19.52 -35.51 -0.77
C ALA A 130 -18.33 -35.96 -1.64
N ARG A 131 -17.24 -36.43 -1.04
CA ARG A 131 -16.09 -37.00 -1.76
C ARG A 131 -16.49 -38.21 -2.59
N SER A 132 -17.35 -39.10 -2.07
CA SER A 132 -17.83 -40.28 -2.82
C SER A 132 -18.70 -39.91 -4.03
N LEU A 133 -19.31 -38.72 -4.01
CA LEU A 133 -20.12 -38.17 -5.10
C LEU A 133 -19.31 -37.26 -6.05
N GLY A 134 -18.04 -37.00 -5.75
CA GLY A 134 -17.19 -36.07 -6.50
C GLY A 134 -17.54 -34.59 -6.28
N TRP A 135 -18.19 -34.26 -5.16
CA TRP A 135 -18.64 -32.90 -4.83
C TRP A 135 -17.61 -32.16 -3.96
N THR A 136 -17.47 -30.85 -4.20
CA THR A 136 -16.57 -29.92 -3.48
C THR A 136 -17.17 -29.29 -2.22
N TRP A 137 -18.23 -29.88 -1.65
CA TRP A 137 -18.90 -29.30 -0.48
C TRP A 137 -17.99 -29.28 0.76
N HIS A 138 -17.83 -28.09 1.36
CA HIS A 138 -17.12 -27.88 2.62
C HIS A 138 -18.09 -27.37 3.71
N PRO A 139 -18.05 -27.95 4.93
CA PRO A 139 -18.79 -27.44 6.09
C PRO A 139 -18.27 -26.04 6.47
N SER A 140 -19.14 -25.19 7.02
CA SER A 140 -18.71 -23.91 7.55
C SER A 140 -18.04 -24.13 8.91
N THR A 141 -16.73 -24.41 8.92
CA THR A 141 -16.00 -24.61 10.17
C THR A 141 -16.05 -23.34 11.02
N ALA A 142 -16.67 -23.45 12.18
CA ALA A 142 -16.61 -22.50 13.28
C ALA A 142 -15.16 -22.32 13.77
N ALA A 143 -14.40 -21.52 13.02
CA ALA A 143 -13.16 -20.87 13.42
C ALA A 143 -13.13 -19.40 12.93
N ASP A 144 -14.28 -18.85 12.56
CA ASP A 144 -14.54 -17.43 12.77
C ASP A 144 -14.65 -17.20 14.29
N PRO A 145 -13.92 -16.24 14.88
CA PRO A 145 -14.15 -15.88 16.27
C PRO A 145 -15.57 -15.32 16.39
N VAL A 146 -16.46 -16.14 16.94
CA VAL A 146 -17.80 -15.74 17.37
C VAL A 146 -17.67 -14.52 18.28
N HIS A 147 -18.29 -13.44 17.83
CA HIS A 147 -18.90 -12.41 18.65
C HIS A 147 -19.42 -12.98 19.97
N ILE A 148 -18.74 -12.67 21.06
CA ILE A 148 -19.34 -12.67 22.39
C ILE A 148 -20.61 -11.80 22.28
N PRO A 149 -21.79 -12.25 22.74
CA PRO A 149 -22.98 -11.41 22.70
C PRO A 149 -22.67 -10.15 23.50
N PRO A 150 -22.66 -8.97 22.86
CA PRO A 150 -22.53 -7.75 23.62
C PRO A 150 -23.77 -7.66 24.51
N GLY A 151 -23.53 -7.59 25.82
CA GLY A 151 -24.37 -6.74 26.63
C GLY A 151 -24.37 -5.38 25.94
N ASP A 152 -25.45 -5.10 25.22
CA ASP A 152 -25.77 -3.89 24.48
C ASP A 152 -24.58 -3.23 23.73
N PRO A 153 -24.31 -3.60 22.46
CA PRO A 153 -23.27 -2.94 21.69
C PRO A 153 -23.83 -1.62 21.19
N GLY A 154 -23.19 -0.53 21.62
CA GLY A 154 -23.30 0.72 20.87
C GLY A 154 -22.99 0.47 19.37
N PRO A 155 -23.62 1.21 18.45
CA PRO A 155 -23.54 0.94 17.02
C PRO A 155 -22.08 0.85 16.54
N ARG A 156 -21.76 -0.22 15.79
CA ARG A 156 -20.50 -0.34 15.03
C ARG A 156 -20.40 0.84 14.07
N VAL A 157 -19.59 1.83 14.41
CA VAL A 157 -19.38 3.00 13.56
C VAL A 157 -18.30 2.67 12.54
N ALA A 158 -18.66 2.62 11.26
CA ALA A 158 -17.74 2.45 10.15
C ALA A 158 -16.60 3.48 10.20
N SER A 159 -15.38 3.03 9.90
CA SER A 159 -14.23 3.91 9.65
C SER A 159 -14.52 4.79 8.42
N THR A 160 -14.17 6.08 8.52
CA THR A 160 -14.35 7.02 7.40
C THR A 160 -13.34 6.66 6.31
N PRO A 161 -13.74 6.57 5.03
CA PRO A 161 -12.79 6.27 3.96
C PRO A 161 -11.67 7.32 3.92
N PRO A 162 -10.43 6.91 3.62
CA PRO A 162 -9.31 7.82 3.57
C PRO A 162 -9.47 8.84 2.45
N GLU A 163 -9.04 10.08 2.69
CA GLU A 163 -9.21 11.19 1.76
C GLU A 163 -7.86 11.81 1.37
N LEU A 164 -7.63 11.96 0.05
CA LEU A 164 -6.47 12.66 -0.48
C LEU A 164 -6.65 14.17 -0.30
N ARG A 165 -5.65 14.84 0.28
CA ARG A 165 -5.66 16.29 0.55
C ARG A 165 -4.33 16.92 0.15
N LEU A 166 -4.39 18.17 -0.29
CA LEU A 166 -3.22 19.03 -0.39
C LEU A 166 -2.98 19.66 0.98
N GLY A 167 -1.81 19.40 1.57
CA GLY A 167 -1.46 19.92 2.89
C GLY A 167 -1.50 21.46 2.94
N PRO A 168 -1.77 22.06 4.12
CA PRO A 168 -1.89 23.51 4.25
C PRO A 168 -0.64 24.24 3.73
N GLY A 169 -0.84 25.10 2.72
CA GLY A 169 0.21 25.85 2.04
C GLY A 169 0.90 25.13 0.87
N GLY A 170 0.34 24.00 0.38
CA GLY A 170 0.75 23.35 -0.88
C GLY A 170 1.98 22.45 -0.80
N GLY A 171 2.59 22.28 0.38
CA GLY A 171 3.89 21.62 0.51
C GLY A 171 3.90 20.11 0.21
N SER A 172 2.80 19.39 0.40
CA SER A 172 2.77 17.93 0.24
C SER A 172 1.37 17.43 -0.09
N VAL A 173 1.28 16.31 -0.82
CA VAL A 173 0.03 15.57 -0.98
C VAL A 173 -0.07 14.55 0.15
N LEU A 174 -1.21 14.53 0.85
CA LEU A 174 -1.45 13.75 2.07
C LEU A 174 -2.64 12.81 1.87
N LEU A 175 -2.59 11.63 2.47
CA LEU A 175 -3.75 10.76 2.67
C LEU A 175 -4.20 10.87 4.13
N THR A 176 -5.43 11.30 4.36
CA THR A 176 -6.00 11.46 5.70
C THR A 176 -6.60 10.14 6.16
N LEU A 177 -6.21 9.65 7.33
CA LEU A 177 -6.61 8.37 7.90
C LEU A 177 -7.39 8.60 9.19
N SER A 178 -8.47 7.85 9.42
CA SER A 178 -9.29 8.03 10.63
C SER A 178 -8.51 7.65 11.90
N SER A 179 -8.51 8.54 12.90
CA SER A 179 -7.69 8.45 14.13
C SER A 179 -8.39 7.80 15.33
N ARG A 180 -9.56 7.17 15.13
CA ARG A 180 -10.51 6.82 16.20
C ARG A 180 -10.03 5.80 17.25
N ARG A 181 -8.82 5.25 17.11
CA ARG A 181 -8.12 4.46 18.13
C ARG A 181 -6.67 4.92 18.21
N GLU A 182 -6.29 5.51 19.33
CA GLU A 182 -4.88 5.77 19.66
C GLU A 182 -4.11 4.44 19.55
N ALA A 183 -3.05 4.41 18.73
CA ALA A 183 -2.17 3.27 18.41
C ALA A 183 -2.60 2.26 17.32
N ALA A 184 -3.67 2.48 16.55
CA ALA A 184 -4.03 1.55 15.47
C ALA A 184 -3.29 1.83 14.15
N THR A 185 -2.54 0.85 13.63
CA THR A 185 -1.76 0.96 12.39
C THR A 185 -2.58 0.56 11.16
N TRP A 186 -2.55 1.38 10.13
CA TRP A 186 -3.10 1.08 8.81
C TRP A 186 -2.04 0.41 7.93
N GLN A 187 -2.47 -0.47 7.02
CA GLN A 187 -1.62 -1.02 5.96
C GLN A 187 -1.98 -0.34 4.64
N LEU A 188 -1.04 0.39 4.05
CA LEU A 188 -1.21 1.01 2.74
C LEU A 188 -0.43 0.24 1.69
N ALA A 189 -0.95 0.14 0.47
CA ALA A 189 -0.23 -0.28 -0.71
C ALA A 189 -0.36 0.80 -1.79
N ALA A 190 0.76 1.29 -2.32
CA ALA A 190 0.79 2.25 -3.42
C ALA A 190 1.62 1.68 -4.57
N ASP A 191 0.96 1.41 -5.71
CA ASP A 191 1.54 0.77 -6.90
C ASP A 191 2.47 -0.43 -6.59
N GLY A 192 2.01 -1.33 -5.71
CA GLY A 192 2.74 -2.55 -5.31
C GLY A 192 3.79 -2.35 -4.19
N THR A 193 3.97 -1.14 -3.68
CA THR A 193 4.79 -0.89 -2.48
C THR A 193 3.92 -0.81 -1.24
N SER A 194 4.17 -1.67 -0.25
CA SER A 194 3.44 -1.70 1.01
C SER A 194 4.08 -0.81 2.09
N PHE A 195 3.25 -0.13 2.88
CA PHE A 195 3.63 0.76 3.99
C PHE A 195 2.74 0.50 5.19
N THR A 196 3.32 0.41 6.39
CA THR A 196 2.54 0.49 7.63
C THR A 196 2.60 1.92 8.15
N VAL A 197 1.43 2.51 8.41
CA VAL A 197 1.31 3.93 8.76
C VAL A 197 0.43 4.12 9.99
N SER A 198 0.72 5.15 10.75
CA SER A 198 -0.12 5.57 11.88
C SER A 198 -0.94 6.80 11.49
N PRO A 199 -2.21 6.90 11.90
CA PRO A 199 -3.03 8.12 11.73
C PRO A 199 -2.36 9.37 12.35
N PRO A 200 -2.78 10.59 11.98
CA PRO A 200 -3.92 10.92 11.12
C PRO A 200 -3.59 11.16 9.65
N HIS A 201 -2.33 11.19 9.24
CA HIS A 201 -1.94 11.48 7.85
C HIS A 201 -0.75 10.66 7.39
N TRP A 202 -0.75 10.28 6.11
CA TRP A 202 0.42 9.76 5.40
C TRP A 202 0.82 10.68 4.26
N VAL A 203 2.10 11.03 4.15
CA VAL A 203 2.62 11.86 3.05
C VAL A 203 2.89 10.96 1.85
N LEU A 204 2.28 11.26 0.71
CA LEU A 204 2.58 10.55 -0.53
C LEU A 204 4.02 10.87 -0.95
N PRO A 205 4.89 9.87 -1.15
CA PRO A 205 6.30 10.08 -1.51
C PRO A 205 6.49 10.56 -2.95
N GLY A 206 5.46 10.45 -3.79
CA GLY A 206 5.46 10.88 -5.18
C GLY A 206 4.12 10.57 -5.87
N PRO A 207 4.01 10.81 -7.19
CA PRO A 207 2.83 10.44 -7.95
C PRO A 207 2.72 8.91 -7.99
N VAL A 208 1.52 8.39 -7.70
CA VAL A 208 1.15 6.96 -7.80
C VAL A 208 -0.20 6.88 -8.51
N ARG A 209 -0.50 5.77 -9.19
CA ARG A 209 -1.79 5.59 -9.86
C ARG A 209 -2.88 5.27 -8.85
N ARG A 210 -2.61 4.35 -7.92
CA ARG A 210 -3.60 3.85 -6.97
C ARG A 210 -3.00 3.69 -5.58
N ILE A 211 -3.82 4.00 -4.58
CA ILE A 211 -3.55 3.66 -3.18
C ILE A 211 -4.65 2.74 -2.68
N GLU A 212 -4.26 1.65 -2.05
CA GLU A 212 -5.13 0.83 -1.23
C GLU A 212 -4.77 1.03 0.24
N ALA A 213 -5.77 1.25 1.08
CA ALA A 213 -5.63 1.49 2.50
C ALA A 213 -6.49 0.50 3.27
N THR A 214 -5.86 -0.46 3.94
CA THR A 214 -6.52 -1.41 4.81
C THR A 214 -6.50 -0.90 6.23
N ASP A 215 -7.70 -0.74 6.79
CA ASP A 215 -7.89 -0.27 8.14
C ASP A 215 -7.54 -1.35 9.19
N PRO A 216 -7.37 -1.00 10.47
CA PRO A 216 -7.06 -1.96 11.53
C PRO A 216 -8.17 -3.01 11.78
N ALA A 217 -9.37 -2.80 11.24
CA ALA A 217 -10.48 -3.74 11.31
C ALA A 217 -10.51 -4.70 10.09
N GLY A 218 -9.58 -4.55 9.14
CA GLY A 218 -9.45 -5.38 7.94
C GLY A 218 -10.22 -4.85 6.73
N ALA A 219 -10.85 -3.68 6.80
CA ALA A 219 -11.56 -3.10 5.65
C ALA A 219 -10.59 -2.40 4.70
N THR A 220 -10.58 -2.79 3.43
CA THR A 220 -9.74 -2.19 2.39
C THR A 220 -10.47 -1.09 1.62
N HIS A 221 -9.86 0.09 1.55
CA HIS A 221 -10.33 1.24 0.80
C HIS A 221 -9.40 1.51 -0.39
N VAL A 222 -9.93 1.57 -1.60
CA VAL A 222 -9.15 1.84 -2.82
C VAL A 222 -9.40 3.28 -3.28
N SER A 223 -8.35 3.98 -3.67
CA SER A 223 -8.41 5.34 -4.20
C SER A 223 -7.48 5.50 -5.39
N ASP A 224 -8.04 5.81 -6.54
CA ASP A 224 -7.26 6.22 -7.71
C ASP A 224 -6.74 7.64 -7.46
N VAL A 225 -5.42 7.81 -7.50
CA VAL A 225 -4.73 9.07 -7.22
C VAL A 225 -4.49 9.79 -8.53
N VAL A 226 -3.53 9.35 -9.35
CA VAL A 226 -3.22 9.93 -10.67
C VAL A 226 -3.85 9.10 -11.78
N ASP A 227 -4.64 9.76 -12.61
CA ASP A 227 -5.08 9.22 -13.89
C ASP A 227 -4.05 9.57 -15.00
N PRO A 228 -3.45 8.57 -15.67
CA PRO A 228 -2.51 8.75 -16.77
C PRO A 228 -3.00 9.60 -17.94
N HIS A 229 -4.31 9.58 -18.23
CA HIS A 229 -4.89 10.21 -19.41
C HIS A 229 -5.16 11.70 -19.21
N THR A 230 -5.44 12.12 -17.97
CA THR A 230 -5.62 13.53 -17.59
C THR A 230 -4.32 14.16 -17.10
N ALA A 231 -3.45 13.39 -16.42
CA ALA A 231 -2.19 13.83 -15.81
C ALA A 231 -2.35 15.11 -14.95
N LEU A 232 -3.47 15.19 -14.22
CA LEU A 232 -3.89 16.37 -13.46
C LEU A 232 -4.63 15.96 -12.18
N LEU A 233 -4.37 16.67 -11.09
CA LEU A 233 -5.16 16.64 -9.85
C LEU A 233 -5.68 18.04 -9.53
N ALA A 234 -6.95 18.12 -9.12
CA ALA A 234 -7.58 19.36 -8.71
C ALA A 234 -7.84 19.36 -7.19
N PHE A 235 -7.52 20.47 -6.55
CA PHE A 235 -7.78 20.70 -5.13
C PHE A 235 -8.46 22.05 -4.92
N ALA A 236 -9.40 22.10 -3.99
CA ALA A 236 -10.02 23.34 -3.55
C ALA A 236 -9.01 24.21 -2.76
N SER A 237 -9.38 25.45 -2.45
CA SER A 237 -8.54 26.38 -1.71
C SER A 237 -8.24 25.93 -0.27
N ASP A 238 -9.08 25.07 0.29
CA ASP A 238 -8.94 24.44 1.62
C ASP A 238 -8.13 23.13 1.58
N GLY A 239 -7.67 22.71 0.41
CA GLY A 239 -6.85 21.53 0.20
C GLY A 239 -7.61 20.23 -0.03
N HIS A 240 -8.95 20.22 -0.02
CA HIS A 240 -9.73 19.02 -0.35
C HIS A 240 -9.60 18.67 -1.84
N ARG A 241 -9.46 17.38 -2.16
CA ARG A 241 -9.46 16.91 -3.56
C ARG A 241 -10.82 17.18 -4.19
N ILE A 242 -10.80 17.70 -5.41
CA ILE A 242 -11.97 17.83 -6.27
C ILE A 242 -11.96 16.62 -7.20
N PRO A 243 -12.95 15.71 -7.10
CA PRO A 243 -13.11 14.61 -8.05
C PRO A 243 -13.27 15.12 -9.49
N LEU A 244 -12.63 14.43 -10.45
CA LEU A 244 -12.60 14.84 -11.86
C LEU A 244 -13.75 14.24 -12.70
N ASP A 245 -14.61 13.42 -12.08
CA ASP A 245 -15.86 12.92 -12.65
C ASP A 245 -16.96 14.00 -12.69
N GLU A 246 -16.76 15.11 -11.98
CA GLU A 246 -17.63 16.29 -12.01
C GLU A 246 -16.95 17.52 -12.62
N PRO A 247 -17.72 18.46 -13.21
CA PRO A 247 -17.14 19.69 -13.76
C PRO A 247 -16.44 20.53 -12.68
N LEU A 248 -15.21 20.98 -12.97
CA LEU A 248 -14.39 21.78 -12.06
C LEU A 248 -15.07 23.11 -11.72
N PRO A 249 -14.94 23.64 -10.49
CA PRO A 249 -15.56 24.91 -10.14
C PRO A 249 -14.91 26.08 -10.89
N ALA A 250 -15.70 27.02 -11.42
CA ALA A 250 -15.22 28.30 -11.95
C ALA A 250 -14.79 29.27 -10.82
N ALA A 251 -13.81 28.85 -10.03
CA ALA A 251 -13.25 29.56 -8.88
C ALA A 251 -11.71 29.46 -8.91
N GLU A 252 -11.06 30.05 -7.92
CA GLU A 252 -9.64 29.79 -7.68
C GLU A 252 -9.47 28.39 -7.09
N ILE A 253 -8.69 27.56 -7.78
CA ILE A 253 -8.33 26.21 -7.34
C ILE A 253 -6.83 25.99 -7.44
N HIS A 254 -6.35 24.91 -6.82
CA HIS A 254 -4.99 24.43 -6.99
C HIS A 254 -4.99 23.25 -7.95
N LEU A 255 -4.18 23.32 -9.00
CA LEU A 255 -3.99 22.27 -9.98
C LEU A 255 -2.56 21.73 -9.86
N LEU A 256 -2.43 20.43 -9.63
CA LEU A 256 -1.16 19.72 -9.72
C LEU A 256 -1.14 18.95 -11.04
N HIS A 257 -0.29 19.34 -11.98
CA HIS A 257 -0.37 18.87 -13.36
C HIS A 257 1.00 18.68 -14.01
N VAL A 258 1.02 17.92 -15.11
CA VAL A 258 2.19 17.76 -15.98
C VAL A 258 2.03 18.55 -17.27
N GLY A 259 3.06 19.29 -17.66
CA GLY A 259 3.02 20.13 -18.87
C GLY A 259 2.27 21.46 -18.68
N ALA A 260 2.00 22.16 -19.77
CA ALA A 260 1.27 23.43 -19.74
C ALA A 260 -0.23 23.21 -19.60
N VAL A 261 -0.92 24.14 -18.93
CA VAL A 261 -2.38 24.15 -18.84
C VAL A 261 -2.95 24.81 -20.10
N GLU A 262 -3.84 24.10 -20.79
CA GLU A 262 -4.55 24.59 -21.96
C GLU A 262 -6.03 24.80 -21.61
N THR A 263 -6.62 25.88 -22.09
CA THR A 263 -8.00 26.26 -21.75
C THR A 263 -8.81 26.64 -22.98
N GLU A 264 -10.07 26.23 -23.02
CA GLU A 264 -11.07 26.77 -23.95
C GLU A 264 -11.94 27.82 -23.27
N GLY A 265 -12.36 28.84 -24.04
CA GLY A 265 -13.10 29.99 -23.55
C GLY A 265 -12.16 31.16 -23.17
N GLY A 266 -12.27 31.67 -21.95
CA GLY A 266 -11.37 32.68 -21.40
C GLY A 266 -10.00 32.12 -21.01
N GLY A 267 -9.01 33.01 -20.83
CA GLY A 267 -7.68 32.62 -20.37
C GLY A 267 -7.65 32.39 -18.85
N ALA A 268 -7.11 31.25 -18.43
CA ALA A 268 -6.85 31.00 -17.02
C ALA A 268 -5.63 31.80 -16.53
N ALA A 269 -5.83 32.68 -15.56
CA ALA A 269 -4.72 33.27 -14.82
C ALA A 269 -4.14 32.20 -13.88
N ALA A 270 -2.95 31.71 -14.19
CA ALA A 270 -2.23 30.71 -13.41
C ALA A 270 -1.01 31.33 -12.73
N VAL A 271 -0.88 31.14 -11.42
CA VAL A 271 0.32 31.46 -10.65
C VAL A 271 0.97 30.14 -10.26
N GLU A 272 2.16 29.87 -10.78
CA GLU A 272 2.93 28.70 -10.35
C GLU A 272 3.26 28.81 -8.86
N LEU A 273 2.92 27.77 -8.13
CA LEU A 273 3.28 27.55 -6.74
C LEU A 273 4.44 26.55 -6.65
N PRO A 274 5.11 26.47 -5.49
CA PRO A 274 6.07 25.41 -5.21
C PRO A 274 5.44 24.02 -5.41
N THR A 275 6.08 23.18 -6.22
CA THR A 275 5.64 21.79 -6.42
C THR A 275 5.67 21.02 -5.09
N PRO A 276 4.63 20.25 -4.74
CA PRO A 276 4.60 19.36 -3.59
C PRO A 276 5.81 18.44 -3.57
N TYR A 277 6.35 18.17 -2.38
CA TYR A 277 7.52 17.30 -2.29
C TYR A 277 7.21 15.88 -2.75
N GLY A 278 8.17 15.25 -3.45
CA GLY A 278 7.99 13.94 -4.08
C GLY A 278 7.43 14.00 -5.52
N TRP A 279 6.84 15.13 -5.92
CA TRP A 279 6.20 15.30 -7.22
C TRP A 279 7.12 15.96 -8.25
N SER A 280 8.39 15.53 -8.31
CA SER A 280 9.35 16.05 -9.30
C SER A 280 8.82 15.84 -10.72
N GLY A 281 9.00 16.83 -11.60
CA GLY A 281 8.43 16.82 -12.96
C GLY A 281 6.99 17.34 -13.06
N TRP A 282 6.28 17.51 -11.93
CA TRP A 282 4.94 18.11 -11.87
C TRP A 282 5.00 19.59 -11.49
N THR A 283 3.96 20.34 -11.88
CA THR A 283 3.78 21.76 -11.56
C THR A 283 2.53 21.92 -10.72
N LEU A 284 2.65 22.58 -9.57
CA LEU A 284 1.49 23.07 -8.82
C LEU A 284 1.20 24.50 -9.27
N SER A 285 -0.03 24.77 -9.69
CA SER A 285 -0.46 26.10 -10.09
C SER A 285 -1.74 26.48 -9.33
N LYS A 286 -1.79 27.73 -8.85
CA LYS A 286 -3.05 28.34 -8.40
C LYS A 286 -3.70 28.96 -9.63
N VAL A 287 -4.86 28.45 -10.02
CA VAL A 287 -5.52 28.80 -11.28
C VAL A 287 -6.90 29.37 -10.99
N SER A 288 -7.19 30.54 -11.55
CA SER A 288 -8.55 31.08 -11.61
C SER A 288 -9.24 30.55 -12.86
N LEU A 289 -10.26 29.72 -12.68
CA LEU A 289 -11.08 29.18 -13.77
C LEU A 289 -12.27 30.10 -14.12
N ALA A 290 -12.23 31.36 -13.68
CA ALA A 290 -13.27 32.33 -14.02
C ALA A 290 -13.27 32.62 -15.53
N GLY A 291 -14.37 32.26 -16.21
CA GLY A 291 -14.52 32.46 -17.66
C GLY A 291 -13.92 31.34 -18.52
N VAL A 292 -13.32 30.32 -17.92
CA VAL A 292 -12.88 29.09 -18.60
C VAL A 292 -14.07 28.14 -18.74
N THR A 293 -14.23 27.51 -19.90
CA THR A 293 -15.29 26.50 -20.13
C THR A 293 -14.74 25.08 -20.06
N ARG A 294 -13.50 24.87 -20.53
CA ARG A 294 -12.81 23.57 -20.46
C ARG A 294 -11.34 23.76 -20.19
N ILE A 295 -10.73 22.77 -19.55
CA ILE A 295 -9.30 22.74 -19.25
C ILE A 295 -8.72 21.37 -19.56
N ARG A 296 -7.49 21.34 -20.07
CA ARG A 296 -6.67 20.13 -20.17
C ARG A 296 -5.22 20.46 -19.90
N THR A 297 -4.38 19.44 -19.84
CA THR A 297 -2.92 19.61 -19.85
C THR A 297 -2.38 19.27 -21.23
N SER A 298 -1.25 19.88 -21.62
CA SER A 298 -0.56 19.58 -22.88
C SER A 298 -0.05 18.13 -22.99
N GLN A 299 -0.07 17.37 -21.88
CA GLN A 299 0.34 15.96 -21.80
C GLN A 299 -0.87 15.02 -21.68
N ALA A 300 -2.07 15.57 -21.52
CA ALA A 300 -3.30 14.79 -21.52
C ALA A 300 -3.59 14.25 -22.93
N ALA A 301 -4.41 13.19 -23.00
CA ALA A 301 -4.92 12.70 -24.29
C ALA A 301 -5.67 13.83 -25.04
N PRO A 302 -5.65 13.87 -26.39
CA PRO A 302 -6.21 14.98 -27.17
C PRO A 302 -7.66 15.32 -26.83
N ASP A 303 -8.47 14.32 -26.51
CA ASP A 303 -9.90 14.46 -26.20
C ASP A 303 -10.21 14.55 -24.70
N SER A 304 -9.19 14.52 -23.83
CA SER A 304 -9.34 14.52 -22.37
C SER A 304 -9.56 15.93 -21.80
N TRP A 305 -10.59 16.63 -22.29
CA TRP A 305 -11.02 17.92 -21.77
C TRP A 305 -11.87 17.77 -20.50
N LEU A 306 -11.48 18.48 -19.45
CA LEU A 306 -12.29 18.60 -18.24
C LEU A 306 -13.20 19.81 -18.35
N ASP A 307 -14.50 19.60 -18.19
CA ASP A 307 -15.47 20.68 -18.17
C ASP A 307 -15.32 21.55 -16.92
N VAL A 308 -15.41 22.86 -17.10
CA VAL A 308 -15.50 23.82 -15.99
C VAL A 308 -16.97 24.20 -15.83
N ALA A 309 -17.50 24.04 -14.62
CA ALA A 309 -18.83 24.49 -14.26
C ALA A 309 -18.94 26.00 -14.51
N VAL A 310 -19.62 26.39 -15.57
CA VAL A 310 -19.90 27.79 -15.86
C VAL A 310 -20.83 28.33 -14.76
N GLY A 311 -20.36 29.28 -13.95
CA GLY A 311 -21.10 29.86 -12.81
C GLY A 311 -20.52 29.48 -11.43
N ARG A 312 -21.00 30.13 -10.36
CA ARG A 312 -20.40 29.98 -9.02
C ARG A 312 -20.66 28.59 -8.46
N SER A 313 -19.62 27.95 -7.90
CA SER A 313 -19.68 26.64 -7.24
C SER A 313 -20.15 26.75 -5.78
N PHE A 314 -20.34 25.60 -5.12
CA PHE A 314 -20.54 25.57 -3.67
C PHE A 314 -19.27 26.00 -2.93
N GLY A 315 -19.41 26.82 -1.87
CA GLY A 315 -18.28 27.28 -1.07
C GLY A 315 -18.70 28.00 0.21
N TRP A 316 -17.73 28.18 1.11
CA TRP A 316 -17.88 28.92 2.36
C TRP A 316 -17.55 30.41 2.16
N GLU A 317 -18.37 31.32 2.68
CA GLU A 317 -18.15 32.78 2.64
C GLU A 317 -18.36 33.42 4.03
N GLY A 318 -17.56 34.44 4.37
CA GLY A 318 -17.82 35.34 5.53
C GLY A 318 -17.50 34.83 6.95
N GLY A 319 -17.08 33.57 7.13
CA GLY A 319 -16.69 33.01 8.43
C GLY A 319 -15.26 33.36 8.87
N ALA A 320 -14.90 32.99 10.11
CA ALA A 320 -13.54 33.13 10.64
C ALA A 320 -13.12 31.89 11.47
N THR A 321 -11.92 31.40 11.19
CA THR A 321 -11.32 30.24 11.86
C THR A 321 -10.38 30.67 12.99
N LEU A 322 -10.19 29.78 13.96
CA LEU A 322 -9.15 29.89 14.97
C LEU A 322 -7.89 29.23 14.42
N PRO A 323 -6.86 29.99 14.00
CA PRO A 323 -5.67 29.42 13.37
C PRO A 323 -4.86 28.52 14.30
N TRP A 324 -5.11 28.61 15.62
CA TRP A 324 -4.38 27.86 16.64
C TRP A 324 -5.13 26.64 17.18
N LEU A 325 -6.35 26.36 16.70
CA LEU A 325 -7.13 25.18 17.07
C LEU A 325 -7.51 24.40 15.82
N THR A 326 -7.34 23.09 15.87
CA THR A 326 -7.73 22.15 14.81
C THR A 326 -8.58 21.04 15.41
N GLY A 327 -9.52 20.49 14.64
CA GLY A 327 -10.21 19.25 15.01
C GLY A 327 -9.25 18.06 14.98
N GLU A 328 -9.68 16.89 15.46
CA GLU A 328 -8.86 15.66 15.46
C GLU A 328 -8.35 15.29 14.05
N ASP A 329 -9.14 15.56 13.01
CA ASP A 329 -8.79 15.30 11.61
C ASP A 329 -8.01 16.45 10.94
N GLY A 330 -7.45 17.38 11.73
CA GLY A 330 -6.76 18.58 11.25
C GLY A 330 -7.69 19.62 10.60
N ALA A 331 -9.01 19.44 10.69
CA ALA A 331 -9.99 20.36 10.12
C ALA A 331 -9.94 21.74 10.83
N PRO A 332 -10.15 22.85 10.09
CA PRO A 332 -10.17 24.18 10.69
C PRO A 332 -11.36 24.34 11.64
N VAL A 333 -11.11 24.93 12.82
CA VAL A 333 -12.15 25.25 13.80
C VAL A 333 -12.68 26.65 13.57
N TRP A 334 -13.96 26.81 13.28
CA TRP A 334 -14.62 28.09 13.04
C TRP A 334 -15.19 28.67 14.33
N HIS A 335 -14.68 29.81 14.79
CA HIS A 335 -15.29 30.53 15.92
C HIS A 335 -16.41 31.46 15.47
N ARG A 336 -16.36 31.91 14.21
CA ARG A 336 -17.44 32.61 13.54
C ARG A 336 -17.93 31.73 12.38
N PRO A 337 -19.18 31.25 12.42
CA PRO A 337 -19.67 30.32 11.43
C PRO A 337 -19.72 30.96 10.03
N PRO A 338 -19.30 30.25 8.95
CA PRO A 338 -19.36 30.74 7.58
C PRO A 338 -20.75 30.54 6.95
N ALA A 339 -21.15 31.40 6.02
CA ALA A 339 -22.32 31.19 5.18
C ALA A 339 -22.01 30.24 4.00
N LEU A 340 -23.01 29.48 3.56
CA LEU A 340 -22.91 28.55 2.43
C LEU A 340 -23.40 29.23 1.15
N ARG A 341 -22.51 29.36 0.17
CA ARG A 341 -22.88 29.74 -1.20
C ARG A 341 -23.39 28.52 -1.97
N LEU A 342 -24.58 28.60 -2.53
CA LEU A 342 -25.13 27.57 -3.43
C LEU A 342 -24.58 27.71 -4.85
N ARG A 343 -24.50 26.58 -5.57
CA ARG A 343 -24.11 26.55 -6.98
C ARG A 343 -25.15 27.25 -7.86
N ARG A 344 -24.72 27.89 -8.95
CA ARG A 344 -25.58 28.36 -10.06
C ARG A 344 -24.96 28.01 -11.42
N ARG A 345 -25.69 27.30 -12.28
CA ARG A 345 -25.36 27.10 -13.70
C ARG A 345 -25.95 28.24 -14.56
N PRO A 346 -25.41 28.54 -15.75
CA PRO A 346 -25.95 29.58 -16.62
C PRO A 346 -27.24 29.04 -17.23
N GLY A 347 -28.30 29.85 -17.18
CA GLY A 347 -29.64 29.40 -17.61
C GLY A 347 -30.39 28.52 -16.59
N GLU A 348 -29.83 28.27 -15.40
CA GLU A 348 -30.57 27.60 -14.32
C GLU A 348 -31.70 28.51 -13.82
N ALA A 349 -32.93 28.00 -13.91
CA ALA A 349 -34.11 28.73 -13.48
C ALA A 349 -34.11 28.92 -11.96
N GLU A 350 -34.57 30.08 -11.48
CA GLU A 350 -34.66 30.35 -10.04
C GLU A 350 -35.63 29.42 -9.31
N THR A 351 -36.49 28.71 -10.05
CA THR A 351 -37.39 27.67 -9.54
C THR A 351 -36.67 26.37 -9.13
N ASP A 352 -35.43 26.15 -9.58
CA ASP A 352 -34.61 24.97 -9.26
C ASP A 352 -33.96 25.11 -7.88
N HIS A 353 -34.76 24.98 -6.83
CA HIS A 353 -34.28 25.15 -5.47
C HIS A 353 -33.32 24.03 -5.05
N TRP A 354 -32.31 24.39 -4.25
CA TRP A 354 -31.45 23.48 -3.52
C TRP A 354 -31.96 23.30 -2.10
N GLN A 355 -31.89 22.08 -1.60
CA GLN A 355 -32.15 21.71 -0.22
C GLN A 355 -30.81 21.50 0.49
N VAL A 356 -30.64 22.13 1.64
CA VAL A 356 -29.48 22.02 2.52
C VAL A 356 -29.95 21.43 3.83
N GLU A 357 -29.43 20.25 4.18
CA GLU A 357 -29.71 19.58 5.43
C GLU A 357 -28.46 19.62 6.32
N VAL A 358 -28.58 20.21 7.50
CA VAL A 358 -27.50 20.25 8.49
C VAL A 358 -27.73 19.13 9.49
N ARG A 359 -26.74 18.28 9.71
CA ARG A 359 -26.79 17.14 10.63
C ARG A 359 -25.49 16.99 11.40
N ARG A 360 -25.49 16.13 12.41
CA ARG A 360 -24.26 15.71 13.09
C ARG A 360 -23.66 14.48 12.38
N PRO A 361 -22.32 14.33 12.37
CA PRO A 361 -21.70 13.12 11.84
C PRO A 361 -22.24 11.86 12.50
N GLY A 362 -22.64 10.89 11.68
CA GLY A 362 -23.22 9.61 12.15
C GLY A 362 -24.70 9.66 12.54
N HIS A 363 -25.36 10.82 12.48
CA HIS A 363 -26.80 10.94 12.71
C HIS A 363 -27.55 11.12 11.40
N GLU A 364 -28.62 10.36 11.20
CA GLU A 364 -29.46 10.47 9.99
C GLU A 364 -30.44 11.64 10.06
N GLU A 365 -30.90 12.01 11.26
CA GLU A 365 -31.85 13.11 11.44
C GLU A 365 -31.17 14.48 11.28
N PRO A 366 -31.68 15.34 10.39
CA PRO A 366 -31.14 16.68 10.22
C PRO A 366 -31.61 17.61 11.34
N LEU A 367 -30.67 18.36 11.91
CA LEU A 367 -30.89 19.42 12.88
C LEU A 367 -31.61 20.64 12.27
N ALA A 368 -31.34 20.92 10.99
CA ALA A 368 -31.96 22.01 10.26
C ALA A 368 -32.11 21.65 8.78
N ARG A 369 -33.16 22.18 8.15
CA ARG A 369 -33.35 22.12 6.70
C ARG A 369 -33.57 23.52 6.17
N LEU A 370 -32.89 23.85 5.09
CA LEU A 370 -33.01 25.11 4.39
C LEU A 370 -33.22 24.87 2.91
N THR A 371 -33.91 25.80 2.28
CA THR A 371 -34.11 25.81 0.84
C THR A 371 -33.58 27.12 0.29
N GLY A 372 -32.79 27.07 -0.79
CA GLY A 372 -32.24 28.26 -1.42
C GLY A 372 -32.26 28.17 -2.94
N THR A 373 -32.39 29.32 -3.59
CA THR A 373 -32.31 29.41 -5.04
C THR A 373 -30.86 29.23 -5.52
N PRO A 374 -30.63 28.82 -6.78
CA PRO A 374 -29.28 28.68 -7.34
C PRO A 374 -28.46 29.97 -7.19
N GLY A 375 -27.25 29.87 -6.61
CA GLY A 375 -26.35 31.00 -6.38
C GLY A 375 -26.61 31.80 -5.10
N ALA A 376 -27.68 31.49 -4.36
CA ALA A 376 -27.99 32.14 -3.09
C ALA A 376 -26.89 31.90 -2.05
N LEU A 377 -26.70 32.90 -1.18
CA LEU A 377 -25.88 32.76 0.01
C LEU A 377 -26.82 32.46 1.19
N LEU A 378 -26.71 31.26 1.75
CA LEU A 378 -27.52 30.80 2.87
C LEU A 378 -26.70 30.83 4.16
N ASP A 379 -27.35 31.12 5.27
CA ASP A 379 -26.82 30.83 6.60
C ASP A 379 -27.36 29.47 7.05
N PRO A 380 -26.57 28.37 6.96
CA PRO A 380 -27.05 27.03 7.33
C PRO A 380 -27.40 26.90 8.81
N TRP A 381 -26.89 27.81 9.64
CA TRP A 381 -26.88 27.67 11.09
C TRP A 381 -28.06 28.35 11.76
N GLN A 382 -28.82 29.17 11.02
CA GLN A 382 -29.91 30.01 11.55
C GLN A 382 -30.99 29.24 12.34
N HIS A 383 -31.21 27.96 12.03
CA HIS A 383 -32.19 27.09 12.68
C HIS A 383 -31.55 26.00 13.56
N VAL A 384 -30.22 26.01 13.70
CA VAL A 384 -29.50 25.04 14.54
C VAL A 384 -29.47 25.56 15.98
N PRO A 385 -29.88 24.77 16.98
CA PRO A 385 -29.85 25.21 18.38
C PRO A 385 -28.42 25.53 18.83
N GLY A 386 -28.17 26.76 19.29
CA GLY A 386 -26.88 27.20 19.82
C GLY A 386 -26.65 26.78 21.29
N PRO A 387 -25.38 26.75 21.77
CA PRO A 387 -24.15 27.15 21.08
C PRO A 387 -23.68 26.11 20.05
N LEU A 388 -23.17 26.60 18.91
CA LEU A 388 -22.62 25.75 17.85
C LEU A 388 -21.25 25.22 18.27
N LEU A 389 -21.22 23.99 18.79
CA LEU A 389 -20.00 23.31 19.19
C LEU A 389 -19.93 21.90 18.56
N GLY A 390 -18.81 21.59 17.91
CA GLY A 390 -18.49 20.28 17.33
C GLY A 390 -18.49 20.23 15.80
N PRO A 391 -18.27 19.04 15.20
CA PRO A 391 -18.35 18.83 13.77
C PRO A 391 -19.81 18.77 13.28
N TYR A 392 -20.08 19.43 12.15
CA TYR A 392 -21.36 19.43 11.45
C TYR A 392 -21.16 18.95 10.02
N GLU A 393 -22.16 18.23 9.51
CA GLU A 393 -22.27 17.80 8.11
C GLU A 393 -23.41 18.52 7.43
N LEU A 394 -23.15 19.03 6.22
CA LEU A 394 -24.17 19.60 5.35
C LEU A 394 -24.33 18.69 4.14
N LEU A 395 -25.55 18.23 3.93
CA LEU A 395 -25.95 17.55 2.70
C LEU A 395 -26.68 18.55 1.81
N VAL A 396 -26.10 18.82 0.65
CA VAL A 396 -26.66 19.74 -0.34
C VAL A 396 -27.14 18.93 -1.53
N HIS A 397 -28.43 19.00 -1.83
CA HIS A 397 -29.05 18.23 -2.90
C HIS A 397 -30.26 18.96 -3.51
N ARG A 398 -30.79 18.44 -4.61
CA ARG A 398 -32.06 18.92 -5.17
C ARG A 398 -33.24 18.19 -4.52
N PRO A 399 -34.39 18.84 -4.27
CA PRO A 399 -35.59 18.17 -3.80
C PRO A 399 -35.98 17.00 -4.71
N GLY A 400 -36.25 15.83 -4.13
CA GLY A 400 -36.70 14.63 -4.85
C GLY A 400 -35.64 13.81 -5.59
N ARG A 401 -34.37 14.24 -5.62
CA ARG A 401 -33.26 13.43 -6.19
C ARG A 401 -32.35 12.88 -5.08
N GLN A 402 -32.22 11.55 -5.05
CA GLN A 402 -31.33 10.84 -4.12
C GLN A 402 -29.87 10.77 -4.61
N ARG A 403 -29.64 10.74 -5.93
CA ARG A 403 -28.30 10.78 -6.54
C ARG A 403 -27.80 12.23 -6.67
N GLY A 404 -26.51 12.45 -6.39
CA GLY A 404 -25.85 13.77 -6.49
C GLY A 404 -25.89 14.63 -5.22
N ARG A 405 -25.89 14.00 -4.03
CA ARG A 405 -25.78 14.71 -2.75
C ARG A 405 -24.33 15.14 -2.54
N ARG A 406 -24.08 16.45 -2.41
CA ARG A 406 -22.76 16.96 -2.02
C ARG A 406 -22.67 17.05 -0.50
N ARG A 407 -21.64 16.45 0.09
CA ARG A 407 -21.35 16.52 1.53
C ARG A 407 -20.29 17.59 1.78
N LEU A 408 -20.56 18.51 2.70
CA LEU A 408 -19.62 19.50 3.21
C LEU A 408 -19.51 19.32 4.72
N THR A 409 -18.34 19.60 5.30
CA THR A 409 -18.10 19.50 6.74
C THR A 409 -17.58 20.83 7.30
N ALA A 410 -17.94 21.14 8.54
CA ALA A 410 -17.39 22.27 9.27
C ALA A 410 -17.33 21.95 10.77
N PHE A 411 -16.20 22.23 11.41
CA PHE A 411 -16.07 22.16 12.87
C PHE A 411 -16.33 23.55 13.46
N LEU A 412 -17.40 23.71 14.22
CA LEU A 412 -17.79 25.00 14.82
C LEU A 412 -17.44 25.03 16.32
N ALA A 413 -16.93 26.15 16.80
CA ALA A 413 -16.69 26.41 18.22
C ALA A 413 -17.04 27.86 18.57
N GLU A 414 -18.35 28.14 18.61
CA GLU A 414 -18.85 29.48 18.87
C GLU A 414 -18.55 29.94 20.31
N GLY A 415 -18.05 31.17 20.46
CA GLY A 415 -17.77 31.76 21.77
C GLY A 415 -16.47 31.29 22.41
N VAL A 416 -15.57 30.72 21.61
CA VAL A 416 -14.18 30.43 21.97
C VAL A 416 -13.28 31.46 21.30
N GLU A 417 -12.48 32.14 22.11
CA GLU A 417 -11.36 32.96 21.67
C GLU A 417 -10.07 32.32 22.16
N ALA A 418 -9.06 32.30 21.31
CA ALA A 418 -7.73 31.84 21.65
C ALA A 418 -6.75 33.00 21.49
N LYS A 419 -5.67 33.05 22.26
CA LYS A 419 -4.60 34.03 22.08
C LYS A 419 -3.26 33.42 22.46
N PRO A 420 -2.30 33.31 21.53
CA PRO A 420 -1.01 32.74 21.84
C PRO A 420 -0.10 33.79 22.49
N SER A 421 0.86 33.33 23.28
CA SER A 421 1.94 34.14 23.83
C SER A 421 2.92 34.62 22.75
N ALA A 422 2.98 33.90 21.62
CA ALA A 422 3.77 34.22 20.44
C ALA A 422 3.00 33.76 19.19
N GLU A 423 2.97 34.61 18.16
CA GLU A 423 2.32 34.27 16.89
C GLU A 423 2.98 33.06 16.20
N TRP A 424 4.29 32.87 16.41
CA TRP A 424 5.07 31.75 15.90
C TRP A 424 6.08 31.26 16.94
N ARG A 425 6.36 29.95 16.94
CA ARG A 425 7.42 29.34 17.75
C ARG A 425 8.67 29.14 16.92
N LEU A 426 9.72 29.91 17.22
CA LEU A 426 11.03 29.75 16.59
C LEU A 426 11.84 28.65 17.27
N LEU A 427 12.80 28.10 16.54
CA LEU A 427 13.81 27.20 17.12
C LEU A 427 14.69 28.00 18.11
N ALA A 428 14.90 27.45 19.30
CA ALA A 428 15.66 28.05 20.37
C ALA A 428 17.16 27.74 20.24
N PRO A 429 18.08 28.58 20.76
CA PRO A 429 19.52 28.36 20.66
C PRO A 429 20.01 27.04 21.29
N ASN A 430 19.32 26.55 22.31
CA ASN A 430 19.60 25.29 23.00
C ASN A 430 18.92 24.07 22.36
N GLY A 431 18.30 24.23 21.18
CA GLY A 431 17.57 23.18 20.47
C GLY A 431 16.09 23.10 20.86
N GLY A 432 15.27 22.63 19.92
CA GLY A 432 13.81 22.59 20.08
C GLY A 432 13.12 23.93 19.83
N LEU A 433 11.81 23.97 19.97
CA LEU A 433 11.03 25.19 19.84
C LEU A 433 11.06 26.03 21.13
N ALA A 434 10.97 27.35 20.97
CA ALA A 434 10.62 28.22 22.09
C ALA A 434 9.29 27.75 22.71
N PRO A 435 9.20 27.66 24.05
CA PRO A 435 7.96 27.29 24.72
C PRO A 435 6.88 28.35 24.45
N ALA A 436 5.64 27.90 24.28
CA ALA A 436 4.51 28.79 24.02
C ALA A 436 3.34 28.48 24.95
N ARG A 437 2.52 29.50 25.19
CA ARG A 437 1.29 29.40 25.95
C ARG A 437 0.13 29.90 25.11
N LEU A 438 -0.94 29.12 24.99
CA LEU A 438 -2.18 29.51 24.34
C LEU A 438 -3.22 29.78 25.42
N ASP A 439 -3.62 31.04 25.60
CA ASP A 439 -4.69 31.41 26.53
C ASP A 439 -6.05 31.27 25.84
N LEU A 440 -6.98 30.56 26.47
CA LEU A 440 -8.32 30.30 25.97
C LEU A 440 -9.34 31.10 26.79
N ARG A 441 -10.17 31.87 26.11
CA ARG A 441 -11.31 32.57 26.71
C ARG A 441 -12.57 31.99 26.12
N THR A 442 -13.43 31.45 26.98
CA THR A 442 -14.72 30.92 26.57
C THR A 442 -15.85 31.75 27.17
N ASN A 443 -17.02 31.75 26.53
CA ASN A 443 -18.22 32.36 27.09
C ASN A 443 -18.88 31.45 28.14
N ARG A 444 -20.03 31.83 28.72
CA ARG A 444 -20.73 31.01 29.73
C ARG A 444 -21.36 29.71 29.18
N ARG A 445 -21.45 29.54 27.86
CA ARG A 445 -22.15 28.41 27.21
C ARG A 445 -21.20 27.31 26.70
N VAL A 446 -19.92 27.63 26.55
CA VAL A 446 -18.84 26.70 26.19
C VAL A 446 -17.75 26.79 27.25
N THR A 447 -17.23 25.65 27.66
CA THR A 447 -16.14 25.50 28.62
C THR A 447 -14.99 24.74 27.96
N ALA A 448 -13.76 25.07 28.33
CA ALA A 448 -12.57 24.32 27.94
C ALA A 448 -12.03 23.58 29.16
N SER A 449 -11.44 22.39 28.97
CA SER A 449 -10.76 21.64 30.04
C SER A 449 -9.68 22.49 30.71
N ASP A 450 -8.99 23.30 29.92
CA ASP A 450 -7.89 24.15 30.33
C ASP A 450 -8.11 25.59 29.84
N SER A 451 -7.92 26.56 30.72
CA SER A 451 -7.95 27.99 30.36
C SER A 451 -6.64 28.47 29.74
N ALA A 452 -5.57 27.69 29.86
CA ALA A 452 -4.28 27.95 29.23
C ALA A 452 -3.54 26.65 28.91
N VAL A 453 -3.13 26.50 27.65
CA VAL A 453 -2.39 25.33 27.18
C VAL A 453 -0.92 25.70 27.04
N ARG A 454 -0.03 24.96 27.71
CA ARG A 454 1.43 25.13 27.60
C ARG A 454 2.01 24.06 26.69
N LEU A 455 2.73 24.51 25.66
CA LEU A 455 3.45 23.68 24.69
C LEU A 455 4.95 23.65 25.03
N ALA A 456 5.47 22.46 25.32
CA ALA A 456 6.88 22.22 25.59
C ALA A 456 7.75 22.31 24.31
N PRO A 457 9.09 22.47 24.41
CA PRO A 457 9.98 22.66 23.25
C PRO A 457 9.88 21.63 22.12
N TYR A 458 9.52 20.39 22.41
CA TYR A 458 9.37 19.32 21.40
C TYR A 458 7.92 18.86 21.22
N GLU A 459 6.96 19.58 21.79
CA GLU A 459 5.53 19.30 21.72
C GLU A 459 4.89 20.24 20.70
N ILE A 460 4.43 19.71 19.57
CA ILE A 460 3.87 20.50 18.46
C ILE A 460 2.39 20.79 18.71
N THR A 461 1.63 19.74 19.01
CA THR A 461 0.21 19.80 19.31
C THR A 461 -0.05 19.38 20.75
N LYS A 462 -1.16 19.84 21.31
CA LYS A 462 -1.66 19.41 22.61
C LYS A 462 -3.17 19.31 22.60
N GLY A 463 -3.69 18.16 23.02
CA GLY A 463 -5.13 17.93 23.11
C GLY A 463 -5.75 18.75 24.25
N LEU A 464 -6.96 19.24 24.02
CA LEU A 464 -7.83 19.83 25.03
C LEU A 464 -9.29 19.53 24.69
N VAL A 465 -10.17 19.58 25.68
CA VAL A 465 -11.59 19.28 25.50
C VAL A 465 -12.39 20.58 25.50
N LEU A 466 -13.22 20.77 24.48
CA LEU A 466 -14.28 21.79 24.48
C LEU A 466 -15.62 21.13 24.82
N SER A 467 -16.33 21.68 25.78
CA SER A 467 -17.62 21.16 26.27
C SER A 467 -18.70 22.24 26.30
N ASN A 468 -19.93 21.90 25.92
CA ASN A 468 -21.10 22.74 26.14
C ASN A 468 -22.00 22.22 27.29
N GLY A 469 -21.47 21.32 28.12
CA GLY A 469 -22.20 20.67 29.22
C GLY A 469 -22.99 19.42 28.81
N THR A 470 -23.35 19.28 27.52
CA THR A 470 -24.02 18.09 26.97
C THR A 470 -23.11 17.27 26.07
N ASN A 471 -22.22 17.92 25.31
CA ASN A 471 -21.30 17.28 24.38
C ASN A 471 -19.88 17.74 24.67
N GLU A 472 -18.93 16.82 24.48
CA GLU A 472 -17.50 17.04 24.63
C GLU A 472 -16.79 16.70 23.33
N TYR A 473 -15.89 17.58 22.89
CA TYR A 473 -15.13 17.40 21.67
C TYR A 473 -13.65 17.67 21.93
N GLN A 474 -12.81 16.73 21.51
CA GLN A 474 -11.37 16.90 21.52
C GLN A 474 -10.96 17.84 20.38
N VAL A 475 -10.12 18.82 20.71
CA VAL A 475 -9.46 19.70 19.73
C VAL A 475 -7.98 19.76 20.04
N GLN A 476 -7.17 19.99 19.01
CA GLN A 476 -5.72 20.12 19.14
C GLN A 476 -5.33 21.59 19.09
N ALA A 477 -4.67 22.05 20.15
CA ALA A 477 -3.97 23.33 20.17
C ALA A 477 -2.64 23.21 19.42
N LEU A 478 -2.44 24.07 18.44
CA LEU A 478 -1.25 24.17 17.62
C LEU A 478 -0.86 25.64 17.50
N VAL A 479 0.34 26.00 17.92
CA VAL A 479 0.92 27.30 17.55
C VAL A 479 1.83 27.05 16.35
N PRO A 480 1.68 27.80 15.23
CA PRO A 480 2.55 27.59 14.10
C PRO A 480 4.02 27.82 14.48
N HIS A 481 4.90 27.03 13.88
CA HIS A 481 6.24 26.80 14.43
C HIS A 481 7.28 26.54 13.34
N SER A 482 8.55 26.69 13.73
CA SER A 482 9.70 26.40 12.89
C SER A 482 10.03 24.91 12.89
N GLU A 483 10.35 24.38 11.72
CA GLU A 483 10.68 22.97 11.54
C GLU A 483 11.89 22.85 10.62
N VAL A 484 12.62 21.76 10.75
CA VAL A 484 13.75 21.40 9.91
C VAL A 484 13.52 20.02 9.32
N ARG A 485 14.00 19.79 8.12
CA ARG A 485 14.10 18.44 7.56
C ARG A 485 15.31 18.31 6.66
N LEU A 486 15.78 17.09 6.54
CA LEU A 486 16.81 16.69 5.59
C LEU A 486 16.14 16.19 4.31
N GLU A 487 16.70 16.54 3.16
CA GLU A 487 16.37 15.97 1.87
C GLU A 487 17.58 15.14 1.42
N LEU A 488 17.35 13.87 1.07
CA LEU A 488 18.38 12.93 0.59
C LEU A 488 17.99 12.43 -0.79
N ASP A 489 18.88 12.53 -1.77
CA ASP A 489 18.63 12.14 -3.16
C ASP A 489 17.32 12.74 -3.73
N GLY A 490 17.00 13.98 -3.35
CA GLY A 490 15.75 14.65 -3.74
C GLY A 490 14.48 14.11 -3.06
N ARG A 491 14.60 13.15 -2.14
CA ARG A 491 13.50 12.65 -1.30
C ARG A 491 13.55 13.33 0.07
N PRO A 492 12.51 14.09 0.47
CA PRO A 492 12.48 14.69 1.80
C PRO A 492 12.26 13.62 2.88
N LEU A 493 12.96 13.77 4.00
CA LEU A 493 12.58 13.10 5.24
C LEU A 493 11.49 13.90 5.96
N SER A 494 10.92 13.31 7.01
CA SER A 494 9.90 13.93 7.84
C SER A 494 10.38 15.24 8.45
N TRP A 495 9.45 16.19 8.62
CA TRP A 495 9.70 17.40 9.39
C TRP A 495 10.01 17.07 10.85
N SER A 496 10.96 17.81 11.40
CA SER A 496 11.40 17.69 12.78
C SER A 496 11.44 19.07 13.43
N VAL A 497 10.99 19.13 14.68
CA VAL A 497 11.18 20.28 15.57
C VAL A 497 12.43 20.16 16.43
N ARG A 498 13.13 19.02 16.32
CA ARG A 498 14.43 18.76 16.95
C ARG A 498 15.56 19.04 15.96
N PRO A 499 16.73 19.50 16.43
CA PRO A 499 17.92 19.53 15.59
C PRO A 499 18.18 18.16 14.97
N LEU A 500 18.52 18.12 13.68
CA LEU A 500 18.77 16.87 12.98
C LEU A 500 20.15 16.31 13.34
N ASP A 501 20.28 14.99 13.41
CA ASP A 501 21.59 14.32 13.38
C ASP A 501 21.81 13.79 11.96
N ILE A 502 22.80 14.35 11.26
CA ILE A 502 23.05 14.10 9.83
C ILE A 502 24.36 13.32 9.73
N ASP A 503 24.37 12.17 9.05
CA ASP A 503 25.63 11.48 8.75
C ASP A 503 26.43 12.29 7.72
N ALA A 504 27.74 12.38 7.88
CA ALA A 504 28.62 12.92 6.86
C ALA A 504 28.49 12.18 5.51
N ALA A 505 28.16 10.88 5.53
CA ALA A 505 27.83 10.10 4.34
C ALA A 505 26.55 10.58 3.64
N ASP A 506 25.61 11.15 4.41
CA ASP A 506 24.37 11.74 3.88
C ASP A 506 24.59 13.14 3.30
N LEU A 507 25.75 13.76 3.57
CA LEU A 507 26.21 14.97 2.88
C LEU A 507 26.70 14.67 1.45
N VAL A 508 26.00 13.80 0.74
CA VAL A 508 26.23 13.52 -0.69
C VAL A 508 25.60 14.60 -1.55
N ARG A 509 25.96 14.61 -2.84
CA ARG A 509 25.44 15.59 -3.80
C ARG A 509 23.93 15.38 -3.95
N ASP A 510 23.18 16.48 -3.81
CA ASP A 510 21.71 16.58 -3.70
C ASP A 510 21.09 16.41 -2.30
N SER A 511 21.91 16.36 -1.26
CA SER A 511 21.47 16.60 0.11
C SER A 511 21.15 18.08 0.36
N ALA A 512 20.02 18.36 1.00
CA ALA A 512 19.65 19.71 1.37
C ALA A 512 18.97 19.76 2.74
N LEU A 513 19.25 20.81 3.50
CA LEU A 513 18.51 21.13 4.71
C LEU A 513 17.42 22.13 4.34
N THR A 514 16.16 21.79 4.60
CA THR A 514 15.06 22.77 4.51
C THR A 514 14.64 23.21 5.89
N VAL A 515 14.57 24.52 6.09
CA VAL A 515 14.09 25.16 7.31
C VAL A 515 12.80 25.92 7.01
N ARG A 516 11.76 25.68 7.81
CA ARG A 516 10.51 26.43 7.79
C ARG A 516 10.56 27.59 8.79
N LEU A 517 10.38 28.80 8.28
CA LEU A 517 10.45 30.06 9.05
C LEU A 517 9.26 30.97 8.72
N PRO A 518 8.91 31.91 9.63
CA PRO A 518 7.77 32.80 9.39
C PRO A 518 8.15 33.75 8.27
N GLU A 519 7.18 34.22 7.49
CA GLU A 519 7.46 35.13 6.37
C GLU A 519 8.26 36.37 6.82
N GLN A 520 8.01 36.86 8.03
CA GLN A 520 8.73 38.00 8.61
C GLN A 520 10.22 37.69 8.87
N ALA A 521 10.56 36.46 9.24
CA ALA A 521 11.96 36.06 9.46
C ALA A 521 12.69 35.78 8.14
N VAL A 522 11.98 35.34 7.10
CA VAL A 522 12.56 35.13 5.76
C VAL A 522 13.01 36.44 5.12
N ALA A 523 12.36 37.56 5.44
CA ALA A 523 12.72 38.89 4.91
C ALA A 523 14.18 39.30 5.21
N VAL A 524 14.82 38.69 6.22
CA VAL A 524 16.21 38.97 6.62
C VAL A 524 17.23 38.05 5.91
N THR A 525 16.77 37.15 5.03
CA THR A 525 17.59 36.14 4.33
C THR A 525 18.59 35.42 5.26
N PRO A 526 18.11 34.55 6.16
CA PRO A 526 18.97 33.94 7.16
C PRO A 526 20.00 33.01 6.51
N GLU A 527 21.21 33.06 7.03
CA GLU A 527 22.34 32.26 6.54
C GLU A 527 22.52 31.03 7.44
N LEU A 528 22.97 29.91 6.86
CA LEU A 528 23.27 28.68 7.58
C LEU A 528 24.78 28.57 7.75
N ALA A 529 25.26 28.65 8.98
CA ALA A 529 26.68 28.56 9.31
C ALA A 529 27.06 27.14 9.75
N LEU A 530 28.19 26.65 9.23
CA LEU A 530 28.89 25.47 9.72
C LEU A 530 29.86 25.89 10.83
N ILE A 531 29.60 25.46 12.06
CA ILE A 531 30.41 25.74 13.24
C ILE A 531 31.22 24.49 13.60
N VAL A 532 32.53 24.64 13.73
CA VAL A 532 33.46 23.58 14.18
C VAL A 532 34.30 24.17 15.31
N GLU A 533 34.33 23.48 16.46
CA GLU A 533 35.04 23.94 17.67
C GLU A 533 34.69 25.39 18.10
N GLY A 534 33.46 25.83 17.83
CA GLY A 534 32.98 27.19 18.15
C GLY A 534 33.35 28.28 17.14
N ALA A 535 34.07 27.94 16.07
CA ALA A 535 34.38 28.86 14.97
C ALA A 535 33.49 28.58 13.74
N SER A 536 32.98 29.65 13.11
CA SER A 536 32.26 29.55 11.83
C SER A 536 33.24 29.34 10.68
N LEU A 537 33.24 28.16 10.08
CA LEU A 537 34.15 27.81 8.98
C LEU A 537 33.54 28.07 7.60
N HIS A 538 32.23 27.88 7.47
CA HIS A 538 31.54 28.04 6.20
C HIS A 538 30.14 28.60 6.42
N THR A 539 29.65 29.39 5.47
CA THR A 539 28.31 29.97 5.54
C THR A 539 27.59 29.77 4.21
N LEU A 540 26.43 29.13 4.29
CA LEU A 540 25.56 28.85 3.15
C LEU A 540 24.41 29.86 3.11
N ARG A 541 24.12 30.34 1.91
CA ARG A 541 22.92 31.12 1.63
C ARG A 541 21.80 30.20 1.14
N PRO A 542 20.53 30.54 1.43
CA PRO A 542 19.42 29.77 0.91
C PRO A 542 19.43 29.82 -0.63
N GLU A 543 19.10 28.71 -1.27
CA GLU A 543 18.97 28.64 -2.72
C GLU A 543 17.93 29.65 -3.20
N ARG A 544 18.28 30.48 -4.18
CA ARG A 544 17.33 31.35 -4.88
C ARG A 544 16.48 30.52 -5.83
N ARG A 545 15.58 29.68 -5.31
CA ARG A 545 14.58 29.00 -6.12
C ARG A 545 13.36 29.92 -6.29
N THR A 546 12.94 30.09 -7.54
CA THR A 546 11.66 30.73 -7.92
C THR A 546 10.42 29.94 -7.45
N ARG A 547 10.61 28.71 -6.94
CA ARG A 547 9.56 27.71 -6.66
C ARG A 547 9.61 27.12 -5.24
N THR A 548 9.94 27.90 -4.21
CA THR A 548 9.86 27.45 -2.80
C THR A 548 8.79 28.23 -2.04
N ARG A 549 8.12 27.59 -1.07
CA ARG A 549 7.05 28.23 -0.30
C ARG A 549 7.62 29.46 0.38
N LYS A 550 6.87 30.56 0.35
CA LYS A 550 7.20 31.77 1.11
C LYS A 550 7.26 31.38 2.60
N GLY A 551 8.47 31.25 3.15
CA GLY A 551 8.70 30.68 4.49
C GLY A 551 9.71 29.53 4.54
N ASP A 552 9.81 28.71 3.49
CA ASP A 552 10.69 27.54 3.46
C ASP A 552 12.02 27.89 2.78
N LEU A 553 13.12 27.73 3.50
CA LEU A 553 14.47 28.04 3.05
C LEU A 553 15.27 26.76 2.88
N ARG A 554 15.77 26.53 1.66
CA ARG A 554 16.54 25.34 1.30
C ARG A 554 18.03 25.67 1.20
N TYR A 555 18.86 24.91 1.89
CA TYR A 555 20.32 25.05 1.91
C TYR A 555 20.95 23.77 1.33
N ALA A 556 21.71 23.90 0.24
CA ALA A 556 22.43 22.77 -0.35
C ALA A 556 23.61 22.39 0.56
N LEU A 557 23.62 21.16 1.08
CA LEU A 557 24.63 20.72 2.04
C LEU A 557 25.89 20.15 1.37
N ALA A 558 25.82 19.83 0.07
CA ALA A 558 26.94 19.26 -0.69
C ALA A 558 28.21 20.13 -0.71
N ALA A 559 28.09 21.45 -0.46
CA ALA A 559 29.25 22.33 -0.34
C ALA A 559 30.06 22.11 0.95
N LEU A 560 29.48 21.41 1.94
CA LEU A 560 30.08 21.17 3.25
C LEU A 560 30.85 19.85 3.30
N THR A 561 30.66 18.94 2.33
CA THR A 561 31.19 17.57 2.35
C THR A 561 32.70 17.52 2.59
N ASP A 562 33.48 18.25 1.78
CA ASP A 562 34.94 18.28 1.90
C ASP A 562 35.40 18.93 3.21
N THR A 563 34.67 19.95 3.68
CA THR A 563 35.01 20.67 4.93
C THR A 563 34.74 19.78 6.15
N VAL A 564 33.66 19.01 6.12
CA VAL A 564 33.24 18.17 7.24
C VAL A 564 34.02 16.86 7.29
N HIS A 565 34.57 16.37 6.17
CA HIS A 565 35.32 15.10 6.12
C HIS A 565 36.44 15.01 7.19
N ASP A 566 37.15 16.11 7.42
CA ASP A 566 38.28 16.18 8.35
C ASP A 566 37.87 16.61 9.79
N CYS A 567 36.59 16.92 10.01
CA CYS A 567 36.11 17.40 11.31
C CYS A 567 35.64 16.24 12.21
N ALA A 568 35.88 16.32 13.52
CA ALA A 568 35.36 15.33 14.47
C ALA A 568 33.86 15.54 14.80
N LYS A 569 33.43 16.80 14.84
CA LYS A 569 32.04 17.22 15.07
C LYS A 569 31.82 18.57 14.38
N ALA A 570 30.72 18.69 13.63
CA ALA A 570 30.32 19.97 13.07
C ALA A 570 28.85 20.27 13.39
N GLU A 571 28.55 21.52 13.70
CA GLU A 571 27.19 21.98 14.00
C GLU A 571 26.70 22.90 12.91
N LEU A 572 25.47 22.69 12.45
CA LEU A 572 24.77 23.61 11.56
C LEU A 572 23.93 24.55 12.42
N GLN A 573 24.28 25.83 12.38
CA GLN A 573 23.56 26.88 13.09
C GLN A 573 22.96 27.87 12.10
N LEU A 574 21.68 28.16 12.28
CA LEU A 574 20.92 29.09 11.46
C LEU A 574 20.98 30.49 12.09
N LEU A 575 21.44 31.46 11.32
CA LEU A 575 21.59 32.86 11.73
C LEU A 575 20.33 33.65 11.34
N VAL A 576 19.42 33.87 12.29
CA VAL A 576 18.14 34.58 12.07
C VAL A 576 18.06 35.78 13.00
N ALA A 577 17.88 36.98 12.43
CA ALA A 577 17.70 38.22 13.19
C ALA A 577 18.75 38.47 14.29
N GLY A 578 20.01 38.08 14.05
CA GLY A 578 21.12 38.22 15.00
C GLY A 578 21.20 37.13 16.09
N GLN A 579 20.34 36.12 16.05
CA GLN A 579 20.42 34.93 16.89
C GLN A 579 20.99 33.74 16.12
N SER A 580 21.84 32.96 16.78
CA SER A 580 22.35 31.69 16.25
C SER A 580 21.54 30.53 16.83
N VAL A 581 20.96 29.72 15.96
CA VAL A 581 20.02 28.66 16.33
C VAL A 581 20.53 27.32 15.83
N HIS A 582 20.73 26.35 16.73
CA HIS A 582 21.18 25.02 16.36
C HIS A 582 20.08 24.25 15.61
N VAL A 583 20.34 23.90 14.35
CA VAL A 583 19.38 23.21 13.47
C VAL A 583 19.79 21.78 13.11
N ALA A 584 21.09 21.47 13.12
CA ALA A 584 21.56 20.10 12.95
C ALA A 584 23.00 19.91 13.47
N THR A 585 23.37 18.66 13.69
CA THR A 585 24.76 18.23 13.93
C THR A 585 25.14 17.31 12.77
N VAL A 586 26.31 17.52 12.18
CA VAL A 586 26.88 16.59 11.21
C VAL A 586 27.89 15.71 11.91
N ARG A 587 27.68 14.40 11.77
CA ARG A 587 28.47 13.36 12.41
C ARG A 587 29.36 12.66 11.39
N THR A 588 30.66 12.66 11.68
CA THR A 588 31.70 12.05 10.83
C THR A 588 32.21 10.73 11.38
N GLN A 589 31.69 10.26 12.51
CA GLN A 589 32.05 9.01 13.19
C GLN A 589 30.81 8.15 13.40
N PRO A 590 30.89 6.80 13.34
CA PRO A 590 29.73 5.95 13.62
C PRO A 590 29.23 6.18 15.06
N ILE A 591 27.93 5.95 15.33
CA ILE A 591 27.34 6.12 16.67
C ILE A 591 28.05 5.20 17.67
N ALA A 592 28.33 3.97 17.26
CA ALA A 592 29.09 2.98 17.99
C ALA A 592 29.93 2.14 17.02
N GLU A 593 31.02 1.54 17.51
CA GLU A 593 31.93 0.73 16.70
C GLU A 593 31.48 -0.73 16.61
N ASP A 594 30.89 -1.25 17.68
CA ASP A 594 30.47 -2.65 17.77
C ASP A 594 29.37 -2.82 18.84
N VAL A 595 28.71 -3.97 18.81
CA VAL A 595 27.70 -4.38 19.80
C VAL A 595 28.05 -5.75 20.36
N VAL A 596 28.08 -5.86 21.69
CA VAL A 596 28.42 -7.11 22.39
C VAL A 596 27.33 -7.50 23.39
N PRO A 597 27.18 -8.80 23.72
CA PRO A 597 26.27 -9.23 24.78
C PRO A 597 26.74 -8.70 26.14
N ASP A 598 25.81 -8.26 27.00
CA ASP A 598 26.10 -7.77 28.35
C ASP A 598 24.97 -8.18 29.32
N GLY A 599 25.20 -9.30 30.03
CA GLY A 599 24.24 -9.84 31.00
C GLY A 599 22.87 -10.10 30.37
N THR A 600 21.89 -9.28 30.73
CA THR A 600 20.50 -9.36 30.25
C THR A 600 20.21 -8.49 29.03
N GLY A 601 21.21 -7.82 28.45
CA GLY A 601 21.06 -6.87 27.34
C GLY A 601 22.23 -6.90 26.36
N LEU A 602 22.37 -5.83 25.59
CA LEU A 602 23.51 -5.56 24.71
C LEU A 602 24.27 -4.32 25.21
N LEU A 603 25.56 -4.24 24.90
CA LEU A 603 26.40 -3.08 25.17
C LEU A 603 27.04 -2.58 23.88
N LEU A 604 26.87 -1.29 23.61
CA LEU A 604 27.53 -0.60 22.51
C LEU A 604 28.97 -0.27 22.90
N ARG A 605 29.94 -0.72 22.09
CA ARG A 605 31.36 -0.41 22.25
C ARG A 605 31.71 0.82 21.43
N GLY A 606 32.54 1.69 22.01
CA GLY A 606 32.95 2.93 21.33
C GLY A 606 31.78 3.88 21.07
N LEU A 607 30.83 3.99 22.01
CA LEU A 607 29.72 4.93 21.92
C LEU A 607 30.26 6.37 21.84
N ARG A 608 29.93 7.07 20.76
CA ARG A 608 30.44 8.42 20.42
C ARG A 608 29.34 9.48 20.33
N HIS A 609 28.07 9.12 20.57
CA HIS A 609 26.93 10.03 20.48
C HIS A 609 26.39 10.44 21.88
N PRO A 610 26.25 11.75 22.18
CA PRO A 610 25.91 12.24 23.52
C PRO A 610 24.40 12.41 23.81
N GLY A 611 23.51 12.08 22.87
CA GLY A 611 22.06 12.28 22.99
C GLY A 611 21.23 10.99 23.09
N GLU A 612 19.91 11.15 23.20
CA GLU A 612 18.94 10.05 23.19
C GLU A 612 19.10 9.19 21.92
N LEU A 613 19.23 7.89 22.12
CA LEU A 613 19.43 6.91 21.07
C LEU A 613 18.35 5.83 21.16
N THR A 614 17.90 5.39 20.01
CA THR A 614 17.02 4.22 19.88
C THR A 614 17.74 3.15 19.07
N ALA A 615 17.72 1.92 19.56
CA ALA A 615 18.21 0.76 18.85
C ALA A 615 17.02 0.00 18.27
N GLN A 616 17.10 -0.32 16.99
CA GLN A 616 16.15 -1.16 16.30
C GLN A 616 16.79 -2.52 16.00
N LEU A 617 16.21 -3.57 16.57
CA LEU A 617 16.77 -4.91 16.56
C LEU A 617 15.98 -5.80 15.61
N HIS A 618 16.68 -6.40 14.65
CA HIS A 618 16.13 -7.35 13.68
C HIS A 618 16.68 -8.74 13.98
N THR A 619 15.82 -9.75 13.93
CA THR A 619 16.23 -11.15 14.10
C THR A 619 16.71 -11.71 12.76
N VAL A 620 17.92 -12.28 12.73
CA VAL A 620 18.47 -12.87 11.50
C VAL A 620 17.77 -14.18 11.16
N LEU A 621 17.31 -14.91 12.18
CA LEU A 621 16.68 -16.23 12.01
C LEU A 621 15.16 -16.15 11.84
N ALA A 622 14.55 -14.98 12.02
CA ALA A 622 13.11 -14.76 11.79
C ALA A 622 12.86 -13.39 11.14
N PRO A 623 13.39 -13.14 9.93
CA PRO A 623 13.38 -11.83 9.29
C PRO A 623 11.99 -11.26 8.96
N TRP A 624 10.94 -12.06 9.07
CA TRP A 624 9.53 -11.66 8.96
C TRP A 624 8.96 -11.07 10.26
N GLN A 625 9.65 -11.22 11.39
CA GLN A 625 9.23 -10.60 12.64
C GLN A 625 9.45 -9.09 12.59
N GLN A 626 8.48 -8.36 13.15
CA GLN A 626 8.63 -6.92 13.34
C GLN A 626 9.86 -6.62 14.21
N PRO A 627 10.68 -5.63 13.85
CA PRO A 627 11.86 -5.32 14.62
C PRO A 627 11.48 -4.69 15.97
N LEU A 628 12.29 -4.98 16.97
CA LEU A 628 12.10 -4.45 18.31
C LEU A 628 12.84 -3.12 18.44
N THR A 629 12.10 -2.05 18.74
CA THR A 629 12.68 -0.73 19.03
C THR A 629 12.84 -0.55 20.54
N LEU A 630 14.07 -0.31 21.00
CA LEU A 630 14.40 -0.11 22.41
C LEU A 630 15.21 1.18 22.59
N PRO A 631 15.02 1.90 23.71
CA PRO A 631 15.92 3.00 24.07
C PRO A 631 17.31 2.45 24.44
N VAL A 632 18.35 3.22 24.12
CA VAL A 632 19.72 3.01 24.58
C VAL A 632 19.93 3.91 25.79
N ASP A 633 20.45 3.37 26.90
CA ASP A 633 20.75 4.18 28.08
C ASP A 633 22.04 5.00 27.93
N GLU A 634 22.29 5.92 28.87
CA GLU A 634 23.48 6.79 28.86
C GLU A 634 24.82 6.03 28.92
N SER A 635 24.80 4.78 29.40
CA SER A 635 25.98 3.91 29.45
C SER A 635 26.19 3.08 28.17
N GLY A 636 25.29 3.22 27.19
CA GLY A 636 25.30 2.46 25.94
C GLY A 636 24.70 1.06 26.05
N ARG A 637 23.95 0.75 27.13
CA ARG A 637 23.28 -0.54 27.27
C ARG A 637 21.89 -0.51 26.64
N ILE A 638 21.52 -1.64 26.04
CA ILE A 638 20.21 -1.89 25.43
C ILE A 638 19.57 -3.05 26.20
N PRO A 639 18.52 -2.80 27.01
CA PRO A 639 17.89 -3.83 27.83
C PRO A 639 17.06 -4.78 26.96
N LEU A 640 17.48 -6.04 26.82
CA LEU A 640 16.75 -7.03 26.01
C LEU A 640 15.62 -7.71 26.81
N PRO A 641 14.40 -7.79 26.25
CA PRO A 641 13.35 -8.67 26.74
C PRO A 641 13.80 -10.14 26.74
N ALA A 642 13.26 -10.95 27.66
CA ALA A 642 13.68 -12.35 27.82
C ALA A 642 13.63 -13.17 26.53
N ALA A 643 12.59 -12.97 25.69
CA ALA A 643 12.43 -13.65 24.41
C ALA A 643 13.56 -13.33 23.40
N TRP A 644 14.15 -12.12 23.48
CA TRP A 644 15.18 -11.66 22.55
C TRP A 644 16.61 -12.01 22.99
N ARG A 645 16.81 -12.35 24.27
CA ARG A 645 18.12 -12.78 24.80
C ARG A 645 18.63 -14.07 24.18
N SER A 646 17.72 -14.89 23.64
CA SER A 646 18.03 -16.19 23.03
C SER A 646 17.55 -16.30 21.57
N ALA A 647 17.32 -15.17 20.91
CA ALA A 647 16.82 -15.12 19.53
C ALA A 647 17.87 -15.53 18.47
N GLY A 648 19.12 -15.74 18.87
CA GLY A 648 20.24 -15.97 17.96
C GLY A 648 20.83 -14.66 17.43
N PRO A 649 21.50 -14.67 16.26
CA PRO A 649 22.14 -13.48 15.70
C PRO A 649 21.16 -12.33 15.47
N LEU A 650 21.62 -11.10 15.72
CA LEU A 650 20.81 -9.88 15.63
C LEU A 650 21.50 -8.84 14.74
N VAL A 651 20.70 -8.07 14.01
CA VAL A 651 21.14 -6.84 13.35
C VAL A 651 20.59 -5.66 14.13
N VAL A 652 21.45 -4.76 14.58
CA VAL A 652 21.12 -3.61 15.43
C VAL A 652 21.35 -2.34 14.63
N THR A 653 20.29 -1.63 14.29
CA THR A 653 20.36 -0.32 13.64
C THR A 653 20.16 0.77 14.69
N LEU A 654 21.13 1.68 14.82
CA LEU A 654 21.08 2.77 15.78
C LEU A 654 20.50 4.03 15.12
N ARG A 655 19.60 4.72 15.84
CA ARG A 655 19.03 6.00 15.40
C ARG A 655 19.13 7.04 16.51
N ALA A 656 19.59 8.23 16.16
CA ALA A 656 19.59 9.39 17.04
C ALA A 656 18.22 10.05 17.11
N GLY A 657 17.82 10.45 18.32
CA GLY A 657 16.54 11.09 18.60
C GLY A 657 15.37 10.12 18.76
N ASN A 658 14.19 10.68 19.02
CA ASN A 658 12.96 9.91 19.21
C ASN A 658 12.34 9.63 17.84
N ALA A 659 12.29 8.35 17.44
CA ALA A 659 11.78 7.93 16.14
C ALA A 659 10.29 8.31 16.02
N THR A 660 9.96 9.32 15.21
CA THR A 660 8.57 9.49 14.75
C THR A 660 8.26 8.38 13.75
N SER A 661 7.43 7.45 14.20
CA SER A 661 6.82 6.37 13.40
C SER A 661 6.21 6.94 12.12
N GLY A 662 6.71 6.51 10.96
CA GLY A 662 6.14 6.93 9.68
C GLY A 662 6.40 5.98 8.52
N ALA A 663 7.45 5.17 8.59
CA ALA A 663 7.70 4.11 7.62
C ALA A 663 7.91 2.79 8.36
N ALA A 664 7.24 1.73 7.90
CA ALA A 664 7.59 0.37 8.27
C ALA A 664 9.10 0.18 8.05
N PRO A 665 9.85 -0.36 9.02
CA PRO A 665 11.28 -0.51 8.87
C PRO A 665 11.53 -1.53 7.76
N ALA A 666 12.16 -1.10 6.66
CA ALA A 666 12.71 -2.03 5.70
C ALA A 666 13.84 -2.82 6.37
N TRP A 667 14.11 -4.03 5.88
CA TRP A 667 15.27 -4.79 6.31
C TRP A 667 16.55 -3.92 6.17
N PRO A 668 17.40 -3.84 7.20
CA PRO A 668 18.53 -2.91 7.20
C PRO A 668 19.58 -3.35 6.18
N ARG A 669 20.19 -2.37 5.49
CA ARG A 669 21.34 -2.68 4.63
C ARG A 669 22.55 -2.87 5.52
N LEU A 670 23.20 -4.02 5.42
CA LEU A 670 24.33 -4.36 6.31
C LEU A 670 25.57 -3.48 6.12
N ARG A 671 25.61 -2.69 5.03
CA ARG A 671 26.68 -1.71 4.76
C ARG A 671 26.37 -0.33 5.35
N ASP A 672 25.18 -0.13 5.90
CA ASP A 672 24.83 1.14 6.55
C ASP A 672 25.71 1.32 7.78
N ARG A 673 26.22 2.55 7.94
CA ARG A 673 27.27 2.87 8.91
C ARG A 673 26.90 2.55 10.36
N ASP A 674 25.65 2.82 10.73
CA ASP A 674 25.13 2.63 12.09
C ASP A 674 24.33 1.32 12.25
N THR A 675 24.55 0.38 11.32
CA THR A 675 24.04 -0.98 11.40
C THR A 675 25.14 -1.92 11.89
N LEU A 676 24.94 -2.51 13.05
CA LEU A 676 25.88 -3.41 13.73
C LEU A 676 25.34 -4.84 13.71
N VAL A 677 26.24 -5.84 13.63
CA VAL A 677 25.86 -7.25 13.51
C VAL A 677 26.38 -8.05 14.70
N LEU A 678 25.46 -8.52 15.54
CA LEU A 678 25.76 -9.45 16.62
C LEU A 678 25.70 -10.89 16.11
N ARG A 679 26.84 -11.43 15.66
CA ARG A 679 26.92 -12.78 15.06
C ARG A 679 26.85 -13.93 16.06
N ARG A 680 27.38 -13.73 17.27
CA ARG A 680 27.50 -14.79 18.29
C ARG A 680 26.55 -14.49 19.45
N SER A 681 25.32 -14.98 19.31
CA SER A 681 24.31 -14.93 20.37
C SER A 681 23.74 -16.34 20.55
N PRO A 682 23.74 -16.88 21.78
CA PRO A 682 23.28 -18.23 22.04
C PRO A 682 21.78 -18.34 21.75
N ARG A 683 21.39 -19.29 20.90
CA ARG A 683 19.98 -19.69 20.79
C ARG A 683 19.72 -20.88 21.71
N THR A 684 18.89 -20.66 22.73
CA THR A 684 18.54 -21.68 23.73
C THR A 684 17.08 -22.11 23.67
N SER A 685 16.20 -21.40 22.97
CA SER A 685 14.79 -21.78 22.87
C SER A 685 14.56 -22.81 21.77
N GLU A 686 14.04 -23.98 22.15
CA GLU A 686 13.25 -24.84 21.28
C GLU A 686 11.91 -24.13 21.04
N ILE A 687 11.47 -24.03 19.78
CA ILE A 687 10.15 -23.48 19.49
C ILE A 687 9.19 -24.65 19.54
N THR A 688 8.31 -24.68 20.55
CA THR A 688 7.29 -25.74 20.72
C THR A 688 6.08 -25.56 19.80
N ASP A 689 6.08 -24.55 18.94
CA ASP A 689 4.96 -24.24 18.05
C ASP A 689 5.14 -24.89 16.67
N GLY A 690 4.09 -25.54 16.19
CA GLY A 690 4.06 -26.26 14.92
C GLY A 690 3.82 -25.36 13.69
N ALA A 691 3.98 -24.05 13.82
CA ALA A 691 3.80 -23.11 12.71
C ALA A 691 4.95 -23.16 11.68
N ALA A 692 4.66 -22.89 10.41
CA ALA A 692 5.68 -22.86 9.35
C ALA A 692 6.79 -21.82 9.61
N ALA A 693 6.44 -20.68 10.23
CA ALA A 693 7.40 -19.68 10.69
C ALA A 693 8.44 -20.29 11.66
N ALA A 694 7.97 -20.97 12.71
CA ALA A 694 8.82 -21.56 13.73
C ALA A 694 9.83 -22.56 13.15
N ARG A 695 9.35 -23.48 12.30
CA ARG A 695 10.20 -24.45 11.62
C ARG A 695 11.23 -23.78 10.71
N THR A 696 10.85 -22.71 10.00
CA THR A 696 11.77 -21.98 9.11
C THR A 696 12.86 -21.28 9.92
N THR A 697 12.52 -20.75 11.10
CA THR A 697 13.48 -20.17 12.03
C THR A 697 14.45 -21.19 12.60
N GLU A 698 14.03 -22.43 12.88
CA GLU A 698 14.94 -23.52 13.26
C GLU A 698 15.86 -23.92 12.11
N TYR A 699 15.30 -24.05 10.91
CA TYR A 699 16.05 -24.36 9.70
C TYR A 699 17.16 -23.35 9.41
N LEU A 700 16.87 -22.05 9.51
CA LEU A 700 17.88 -20.98 9.37
C LEU A 700 18.96 -21.04 10.44
N ALA A 701 18.66 -21.58 11.63
CA ALA A 701 19.63 -21.80 12.69
C ALA A 701 20.52 -23.04 12.44
N GLY A 702 20.32 -23.75 11.33
CA GLY A 702 21.00 -25.01 11.02
C GLY A 702 20.41 -26.23 11.74
N ARG A 703 19.16 -26.14 12.24
CA ARG A 703 18.47 -27.25 12.92
C ARG A 703 17.23 -27.67 12.11
N GLY A 704 16.95 -28.97 12.02
CA GLY A 704 15.80 -29.47 11.27
C GLY A 704 15.97 -29.38 9.74
N THR A 705 14.87 -29.64 9.02
CA THR A 705 14.81 -29.65 7.55
C THR A 705 14.05 -28.43 7.03
N LEU A 706 14.26 -28.08 5.76
CA LEU A 706 13.52 -27.00 5.11
C LEU A 706 12.00 -27.29 5.17
N PRO A 707 11.18 -26.38 5.72
CA PRO A 707 9.73 -26.56 5.72
C PRO A 707 9.16 -26.45 4.31
N LEU A 708 8.26 -27.37 3.96
CA LEU A 708 7.55 -27.42 2.69
C LEU A 708 6.04 -27.20 2.91
N GLY A 709 5.32 -26.91 1.82
CA GLY A 709 3.87 -26.67 1.82
C GLY A 709 3.49 -25.18 1.78
N ALA A 710 2.22 -24.89 1.48
CA ALA A 710 1.72 -23.54 1.22
C ALA A 710 2.04 -22.53 2.33
N GLU A 711 1.91 -22.93 3.60
CA GLU A 711 2.21 -22.05 4.74
C GLU A 711 3.69 -21.67 4.86
N ALA A 712 4.61 -22.43 4.25
CA ALA A 712 6.05 -22.16 4.29
C ALA A 712 6.53 -21.21 3.18
N ILE A 713 5.78 -21.12 2.07
CA ILE A 713 6.14 -20.37 0.86
C ILE A 713 6.46 -18.89 1.17
N PRO A 714 5.66 -18.14 1.98
CA PRO A 714 5.97 -16.74 2.25
C PRO A 714 7.34 -16.55 2.92
N TYR A 715 7.73 -17.48 3.80
CA TYR A 715 9.02 -17.43 4.48
C TYR A 715 10.18 -17.84 3.57
N GLN A 716 9.96 -18.79 2.65
CA GLN A 716 10.94 -19.16 1.64
C GLN A 716 11.26 -17.97 0.72
N TRP A 717 10.26 -17.20 0.30
CA TRP A 717 10.45 -15.94 -0.44
C TRP A 717 11.32 -14.95 0.30
N ILE A 718 11.07 -14.72 1.60
CA ILE A 718 11.85 -13.78 2.41
C ILE A 718 13.31 -14.23 2.54
N VAL A 719 13.55 -15.53 2.75
CA VAL A 719 14.91 -16.08 2.83
C VAL A 719 15.64 -15.99 1.49
N ALA A 720 14.94 -16.27 0.38
CA ALA A 720 15.50 -16.17 -0.96
C ALA A 720 15.90 -14.72 -1.29
N ALA A 721 15.03 -13.75 -1.00
CA ALA A 721 15.26 -12.34 -1.29
C ALA A 721 16.41 -11.74 -0.44
N ARG A 722 16.49 -12.08 0.85
CA ARG A 722 17.47 -11.51 1.80
C ARG A 722 18.73 -12.36 1.97
N GLY A 723 18.87 -13.42 1.18
CA GLY A 723 19.76 -14.55 1.46
C GLY A 723 21.21 -14.19 1.75
N ARG A 724 21.84 -13.33 0.93
CA ARG A 724 23.24 -12.91 1.12
C ARG A 724 23.44 -12.17 2.44
N ASP A 725 22.48 -11.34 2.83
CA ASP A 725 22.55 -10.59 4.08
C ASP A 725 22.38 -11.51 5.29
N LEU A 726 21.42 -12.45 5.21
CA LEU A 726 21.22 -13.43 6.28
C LEU A 726 22.45 -14.33 6.47
N GLN A 727 23.07 -14.79 5.37
CA GLN A 727 24.32 -15.55 5.39
C GLN A 727 25.45 -14.76 6.07
N ALA A 728 25.66 -13.50 5.67
CA ALA A 728 26.68 -12.63 6.26
C ALA A 728 26.50 -12.37 7.77
N CYS A 729 25.26 -12.53 8.26
CA CYS A 729 24.89 -12.39 9.66
C CYS A 729 24.85 -13.70 10.45
N GLY A 730 25.13 -14.85 9.83
CA GLY A 730 25.26 -16.14 10.50
C GLY A 730 24.06 -17.09 10.37
N ALA A 731 23.16 -16.87 9.42
CA ALA A 731 22.17 -17.89 9.03
C ALA A 731 22.82 -19.05 8.25
N LYS A 732 22.12 -20.20 8.17
CA LYS A 732 22.55 -21.39 7.41
C LYS A 732 22.95 -21.01 5.98
N GLU A 733 24.18 -21.36 5.60
CA GLU A 733 24.79 -20.93 4.33
C GLU A 733 24.00 -21.40 3.09
N THR A 734 23.51 -22.64 3.09
CA THR A 734 22.77 -23.19 1.95
C THR A 734 21.30 -22.75 1.90
N ALA A 735 20.79 -22.04 2.91
CA ALA A 735 19.37 -21.74 3.02
C ALA A 735 18.79 -20.97 1.82
N PRO A 736 19.43 -19.92 1.28
CA PRO A 736 18.88 -19.20 0.14
C PRO A 736 18.74 -20.08 -1.11
N ALA A 737 19.74 -20.91 -1.41
CA ALA A 737 19.71 -21.81 -2.56
C ALA A 737 18.65 -22.92 -2.41
N GLU A 738 18.54 -23.51 -1.21
CA GLU A 738 17.51 -24.51 -0.91
C GLU A 738 16.10 -23.90 -0.97
N CYS A 739 15.89 -22.67 -0.49
CA CYS A 739 14.61 -21.96 -0.60
C CYS A 739 14.25 -21.62 -2.06
N LEU A 740 15.21 -21.15 -2.86
CA LEU A 740 14.99 -20.91 -4.30
C LEU A 740 14.57 -22.19 -5.03
N HIS A 741 15.20 -23.32 -4.70
CA HIS A 741 14.83 -24.62 -5.26
C HIS A 741 13.43 -25.04 -4.86
N ALA A 742 13.08 -24.93 -3.57
CA ALA A 742 11.74 -25.26 -3.07
C ALA A 742 10.63 -24.38 -3.67
N LEU A 743 10.90 -23.09 -3.89
CA LEU A 743 9.98 -22.20 -4.61
C LEU A 743 9.78 -22.66 -6.05
N GLY A 744 10.85 -23.07 -6.73
CA GLY A 744 10.77 -23.63 -8.09
C GLY A 744 9.95 -24.93 -8.15
N ASP A 745 10.12 -25.82 -7.17
CA ASP A 745 9.38 -27.09 -7.07
C ASP A 745 7.90 -26.87 -6.73
N ALA A 746 7.55 -25.82 -5.97
CA ALA A 746 6.18 -25.45 -5.63
C ALA A 746 5.41 -24.81 -6.81
N GLY A 747 6.10 -24.34 -7.85
CA GLY A 747 5.47 -23.92 -9.11
C GLY A 747 4.44 -22.80 -8.94
N PRO A 748 3.20 -22.93 -9.45
CA PRO A 748 2.16 -21.89 -9.36
C PRO A 748 1.83 -21.46 -7.92
N ASP A 749 1.84 -22.40 -6.97
CA ASP A 749 1.57 -22.11 -5.56
C ASP A 749 2.60 -21.13 -4.98
N ALA A 750 3.84 -21.16 -5.47
CA ALA A 750 4.87 -20.21 -5.08
C ALA A 750 4.55 -18.78 -5.55
N LEU A 751 3.99 -18.64 -6.75
CA LEU A 751 3.58 -17.33 -7.29
C LEU A 751 2.39 -16.75 -6.51
N VAL A 752 1.43 -17.59 -6.13
CA VAL A 752 0.28 -17.17 -5.30
C VAL A 752 0.76 -16.77 -3.90
N GLY A 753 1.58 -17.62 -3.25
CA GLY A 753 2.11 -17.37 -1.91
C GLY A 753 3.13 -16.22 -1.82
N ALA A 754 3.61 -15.70 -2.95
CA ALA A 754 4.47 -14.51 -2.97
C ALA A 754 3.77 -13.27 -2.37
N ALA A 755 2.45 -13.16 -2.56
CA ALA A 755 1.65 -12.06 -2.02
C ALA A 755 1.78 -11.95 -0.49
N ASP A 756 1.86 -13.07 0.21
CA ASP A 756 1.91 -13.13 1.68
C ASP A 756 3.29 -12.86 2.29
N SER A 757 4.34 -12.80 1.46
CA SER A 757 5.71 -12.49 1.91
C SER A 757 5.92 -11.03 2.33
N ALA A 758 5.01 -10.13 1.94
CA ALA A 758 5.11 -8.67 2.15
C ALA A 758 6.42 -8.04 1.60
N LEU A 759 7.11 -8.73 0.68
CA LEU A 759 8.26 -8.20 -0.03
C LEU A 759 7.81 -7.19 -1.10
N ARG A 760 8.66 -6.20 -1.38
CA ARG A 760 8.41 -5.26 -2.48
C ARG A 760 8.59 -5.96 -3.82
N SER A 761 7.92 -5.49 -4.88
CA SER A 761 8.08 -6.00 -6.24
C SER A 761 9.55 -6.14 -6.66
N GLY A 762 10.38 -5.17 -6.26
CA GLY A 762 11.81 -5.23 -6.56
C GLY A 762 12.60 -6.29 -5.76
N GLU A 763 12.15 -6.64 -4.55
CA GLU A 763 12.76 -7.73 -3.76
C GLU A 763 12.37 -9.12 -4.30
N LEU A 764 11.20 -9.23 -4.95
CA LEU A 764 10.72 -10.47 -5.54
C LEU A 764 11.45 -10.84 -6.84
N ALA A 765 11.91 -9.86 -7.64
CA ALA A 765 12.49 -10.10 -8.96
C ALA A 765 13.66 -11.10 -8.94
N ALA A 766 14.61 -10.92 -8.02
CA ALA A 766 15.75 -11.84 -7.89
C ALA A 766 15.33 -13.25 -7.44
N GLY A 767 14.35 -13.36 -6.53
CA GLY A 767 13.81 -14.65 -6.10
C GLY A 767 13.06 -15.39 -7.20
N LEU A 768 12.29 -14.64 -8.01
CA LEU A 768 11.52 -15.15 -9.15
C LEU A 768 12.43 -15.71 -10.24
N VAL A 769 13.50 -14.98 -10.57
CA VAL A 769 14.54 -15.44 -11.52
C VAL A 769 15.31 -16.62 -10.94
N GLY A 770 15.83 -16.50 -9.72
CA GLY A 770 16.69 -17.51 -9.11
C GLY A 770 16.02 -18.87 -8.89
N SER A 771 14.72 -18.88 -8.62
CA SER A 771 13.92 -20.10 -8.47
C SER A 771 13.61 -20.78 -9.81
N GLY A 772 13.71 -20.06 -10.93
CA GLY A 772 13.29 -20.54 -12.24
C GLY A 772 11.79 -20.39 -12.50
N LEU A 773 11.04 -19.77 -11.58
CA LEU A 773 9.64 -19.38 -11.82
C LEU A 773 9.53 -18.37 -12.99
N ALA A 774 10.62 -17.62 -13.20
CA ALA A 774 11.07 -16.98 -14.45
C ALA A 774 10.70 -17.70 -15.76
N ALA A 775 10.66 -19.03 -15.75
CA ALA A 775 10.46 -19.91 -16.91
C ALA A 775 9.32 -20.92 -16.71
N LEU A 776 8.51 -20.73 -15.66
CA LEU A 776 7.40 -21.61 -15.34
C LEU A 776 6.32 -21.51 -16.44
N ARG A 777 5.91 -22.67 -16.94
CA ARG A 777 4.79 -22.81 -17.86
C ARG A 777 3.48 -22.86 -17.08
N ILE A 778 2.60 -21.89 -17.32
CA ILE A 778 1.22 -21.87 -16.85
C ILE A 778 0.32 -22.14 -18.05
N LEU A 779 -0.60 -23.11 -17.92
CA LEU A 779 -1.49 -23.50 -19.01
C LEU A 779 -2.88 -22.87 -18.89
N GLU A 780 -3.35 -22.66 -17.66
CA GLU A 780 -4.66 -22.11 -17.34
C GLU A 780 -4.62 -21.38 -16.00
N VAL A 781 -5.61 -20.51 -15.75
CA VAL A 781 -5.81 -19.84 -14.47
C VAL A 781 -6.75 -20.67 -13.61
N THR A 782 -6.19 -21.54 -12.77
CA THR A 782 -6.99 -22.53 -12.00
C THR A 782 -7.94 -21.90 -10.98
N ASP A 783 -7.53 -20.80 -10.32
CA ASP A 783 -8.33 -20.08 -9.33
C ASP A 783 -8.21 -18.56 -9.54
N PRO A 784 -9.08 -17.96 -10.36
CA PRO A 784 -9.09 -16.52 -10.60
C PRO A 784 -9.21 -15.69 -9.31
N ALA A 785 -10.01 -16.15 -8.34
CA ALA A 785 -10.24 -15.43 -7.09
C ALA A 785 -8.98 -15.34 -6.23
N ALA A 786 -8.15 -16.39 -6.21
CA ALA A 786 -6.86 -16.39 -5.52
C ALA A 786 -5.80 -15.48 -6.17
N VAL A 787 -5.89 -15.20 -7.47
CA VAL A 787 -4.92 -14.35 -8.19
C VAL A 787 -5.15 -12.85 -7.97
N ARG A 788 -6.41 -12.42 -7.78
CA ARG A 788 -6.76 -11.00 -7.53
C ARG A 788 -5.98 -10.33 -6.38
N PRO A 789 -5.83 -10.93 -5.19
CA PRO A 789 -5.01 -10.33 -4.14
C PRO A 789 -3.51 -10.31 -4.50
N VAL A 790 -3.05 -11.20 -5.38
CA VAL A 790 -1.66 -11.24 -5.87
C VAL A 790 -1.37 -10.04 -6.76
N TRP A 791 -2.29 -9.62 -7.63
CA TRP A 791 -2.13 -8.40 -8.44
C TRP A 791 -1.83 -7.15 -7.60
N ARG A 792 -2.36 -7.10 -6.37
CA ARG A 792 -2.19 -5.98 -5.45
C ARG A 792 -0.85 -5.99 -4.72
N ARG A 793 -0.35 -7.18 -4.38
CA ARG A 793 0.79 -7.37 -3.46
C ARG A 793 2.07 -7.83 -4.16
N ALA A 794 1.94 -8.54 -5.28
CA ALA A 794 3.03 -9.11 -6.07
C ALA A 794 2.65 -9.14 -7.58
N PRO A 795 2.45 -7.97 -8.22
CA PRO A 795 1.90 -7.89 -9.58
C PRO A 795 2.74 -8.60 -10.64
N LEU A 796 4.06 -8.69 -10.47
CA LEU A 796 4.92 -9.45 -11.37
C LEU A 796 4.63 -10.96 -11.33
N CYS A 797 4.30 -11.51 -10.15
CA CYS A 797 3.91 -12.92 -10.01
C CYS A 797 2.50 -13.14 -10.58
N ALA A 798 1.60 -12.19 -10.36
CA ALA A 798 0.25 -12.23 -10.92
C ALA A 798 0.27 -12.22 -12.45
N LEU A 799 1.12 -11.40 -13.08
CA LEU A 799 1.30 -11.37 -14.53
C LEU A 799 1.61 -12.77 -15.10
N LEU A 800 2.55 -13.50 -14.46
CA LEU A 800 2.91 -14.85 -14.89
C LEU A 800 1.77 -15.86 -14.68
N LEU A 801 1.02 -15.74 -13.58
CA LEU A 801 -0.17 -16.56 -13.32
C LEU A 801 -1.26 -16.31 -14.37
N THR A 802 -1.40 -15.08 -14.84
CA THR A 802 -2.38 -14.69 -15.87
C THR A 802 -1.89 -14.85 -17.30
N ALA A 803 -0.67 -15.36 -17.53
CA ALA A 803 -0.10 -15.56 -18.87
C ALA A 803 -1.07 -16.21 -19.89
N PRO A 804 -1.86 -17.24 -19.52
CA PRO A 804 -2.84 -17.86 -20.44
C PRO A 804 -3.95 -16.91 -20.94
N LEU A 805 -4.23 -15.82 -20.22
CA LEU A 805 -5.27 -14.86 -20.58
C LEU A 805 -4.78 -13.76 -21.52
N LEU A 806 -3.46 -13.53 -21.63
CA LEU A 806 -2.89 -12.46 -22.47
C LEU A 806 -3.31 -12.52 -23.95
N PRO A 807 -3.47 -13.69 -24.61
CA PRO A 807 -3.97 -13.75 -25.99
C PRO A 807 -5.31 -13.03 -26.19
N TYR A 808 -6.19 -12.96 -25.19
CA TYR A 808 -7.48 -12.25 -25.27
C TYR A 808 -7.35 -10.71 -25.32
N LEU A 809 -6.15 -10.16 -25.07
CA LEU A 809 -5.84 -8.73 -25.26
C LEU A 809 -5.20 -8.42 -26.62
N SER A 810 -5.06 -9.41 -27.51
CA SER A 810 -4.39 -9.24 -28.81
C SER A 810 -5.29 -8.72 -29.93
N ASP A 811 -6.59 -8.56 -29.68
CA ASP A 811 -7.64 -8.29 -30.70
C ASP A 811 -7.67 -9.31 -31.85
N ASN A 812 -7.05 -10.49 -31.68
CA ASN A 812 -7.07 -11.55 -32.68
C ASN A 812 -8.43 -12.28 -32.65
N PRO A 813 -9.08 -12.50 -33.80
CA PRO A 813 -10.40 -13.15 -33.86
C PRO A 813 -10.43 -14.59 -33.34
N ALA A 814 -9.27 -15.24 -33.12
CA ALA A 814 -9.19 -16.54 -32.49
C ALA A 814 -9.39 -16.51 -30.96
N TYR A 815 -9.42 -15.32 -30.34
CA TYR A 815 -9.53 -15.13 -28.89
C TYR A 815 -10.58 -14.04 -28.59
N GLU A 816 -11.83 -14.45 -28.32
CA GLU A 816 -12.92 -13.51 -28.01
C GLU A 816 -13.13 -13.39 -26.49
N ILE A 817 -13.17 -12.15 -25.96
CA ILE A 817 -13.33 -11.89 -24.52
C ILE A 817 -14.63 -12.50 -23.95
N ASP A 818 -15.68 -12.59 -24.78
CA ASP A 818 -16.97 -13.18 -24.40
C ASP A 818 -16.90 -14.69 -24.12
N GLU A 819 -15.78 -15.36 -24.48
CA GLU A 819 -15.52 -16.77 -24.14
C GLU A 819 -15.06 -16.96 -22.68
N LEU A 820 -14.58 -15.90 -22.03
CA LEU A 820 -14.03 -15.96 -20.68
C LEU A 820 -15.12 -16.01 -19.61
N TYR A 821 -14.83 -16.66 -18.48
CA TYR A 821 -15.69 -16.53 -17.32
C TYR A 821 -15.63 -15.09 -16.77
N PRO A 822 -16.70 -14.58 -16.10
CA PRO A 822 -16.72 -13.21 -15.57
C PRO A 822 -15.52 -12.87 -14.67
N GLU A 823 -15.05 -13.82 -13.87
CA GLU A 823 -13.90 -13.65 -12.98
C GLU A 823 -12.58 -13.52 -13.74
N GLU A 824 -12.43 -14.22 -14.86
CA GLU A 824 -11.26 -14.13 -15.75
C GLU A 824 -11.26 -12.82 -16.54
N ALA A 825 -12.44 -12.36 -16.99
CA ALA A 825 -12.58 -11.07 -17.64
C ALA A 825 -12.23 -9.90 -16.70
N GLU A 826 -12.59 -10.01 -15.42
CA GLU A 826 -12.17 -9.05 -14.39
C GLU A 826 -10.66 -9.05 -14.17
N LEU A 827 -10.01 -10.23 -14.14
CA LEU A 827 -8.55 -10.33 -14.10
C LEU A 827 -7.89 -9.75 -15.34
N LEU A 828 -8.46 -9.97 -16.53
CA LEU A 828 -7.95 -9.44 -17.78
C LEU A 828 -7.90 -7.91 -17.78
N ASN A 829 -8.89 -7.26 -17.17
CA ASN A 829 -8.89 -5.82 -16.97
C ASN A 829 -7.78 -5.35 -16.01
N GLU A 830 -7.49 -6.11 -14.94
CA GLU A 830 -6.33 -5.84 -14.06
C GLU A 830 -5.00 -5.97 -14.82
N VAL A 831 -4.87 -6.98 -15.69
CA VAL A 831 -3.70 -7.17 -16.58
C VAL A 831 -3.52 -5.98 -17.51
N GLY A 832 -4.59 -5.56 -18.21
CA GLY A 832 -4.56 -4.41 -19.13
C GLY A 832 -4.13 -3.12 -18.44
N GLN A 833 -4.68 -2.84 -17.25
CA GLN A 833 -4.28 -1.69 -16.43
C GLN A 833 -2.81 -1.77 -16.01
N PHE A 834 -2.32 -2.96 -15.66
CA PHE A 834 -0.95 -3.14 -15.24
C PHE A 834 0.05 -2.94 -16.39
N LEU A 835 -0.21 -3.53 -17.56
CA LEU A 835 0.67 -3.43 -18.73
C LEU A 835 0.67 -2.01 -19.32
N GLY A 836 -0.48 -1.31 -19.27
CA GLY A 836 -0.67 0.00 -19.89
C GLY A 836 -1.03 -0.10 -21.37
N ASP A 837 -1.16 1.04 -22.03
CA ASP A 837 -1.62 1.15 -23.42
C ASP A 837 -0.68 0.42 -24.40
N VAL A 838 0.61 0.30 -24.06
CA VAL A 838 1.60 -0.43 -24.88
C VAL A 838 1.38 -1.94 -24.86
N GLY A 839 0.80 -2.50 -23.79
CA GLY A 839 0.60 -3.95 -23.66
C GLY A 839 -0.24 -4.57 -24.79
N PRO A 840 -1.50 -4.12 -25.00
CA PRO A 840 -2.34 -4.59 -26.09
C PRO A 840 -1.72 -4.38 -27.48
N VAL A 841 -1.03 -3.26 -27.71
CA VAL A 841 -0.32 -2.98 -28.97
C VAL A 841 0.74 -4.05 -29.27
N LEU A 842 1.52 -4.42 -28.27
CA LEU A 842 2.52 -5.48 -28.39
C LEU A 842 1.89 -6.86 -28.61
N LEU A 843 0.82 -7.17 -27.88
CA LEU A 843 0.10 -8.45 -27.98
C LEU A 843 -0.57 -8.64 -29.35
N ALA A 844 -1.05 -7.55 -29.97
CA ALA A 844 -1.51 -7.52 -31.36
C ALA A 844 -0.36 -7.69 -32.38
N GLY A 845 0.89 -7.77 -31.92
CA GLY A 845 2.08 -7.93 -32.76
C GLY A 845 2.48 -6.68 -33.55
N GLN A 846 2.01 -5.51 -33.11
CA GLN A 846 2.37 -4.23 -33.71
C GLN A 846 3.76 -3.77 -33.22
N GLU A 847 4.32 -2.75 -33.88
CA GLU A 847 5.65 -2.24 -33.55
C GLU A 847 5.65 -1.51 -32.20
N ASP A 848 6.60 -1.83 -31.32
CA ASP A 848 6.75 -1.17 -30.03
C ASP A 848 7.08 0.33 -30.21
N PRO A 849 6.21 1.25 -29.77
CA PRO A 849 6.44 2.70 -29.89
C PRO A 849 7.64 3.17 -29.05
N SER A 850 8.05 2.37 -28.06
CA SER A 850 9.09 2.67 -27.09
C SER A 850 10.24 1.67 -27.15
N ARG A 851 10.46 1.04 -28.31
CA ARG A 851 11.45 -0.04 -28.52
C ARG A 851 12.88 0.29 -28.06
N THR A 852 13.31 1.54 -28.19
CA THR A 852 14.67 1.99 -27.80
C THR A 852 14.74 2.48 -26.36
N VAL A 853 13.62 2.62 -25.67
CA VAL A 853 13.55 3.21 -24.33
C VAL A 853 14.12 2.23 -23.32
N GLY A 854 15.03 2.73 -22.48
CA GLY A 854 15.72 1.94 -21.46
C GLY A 854 16.97 1.20 -21.95
N ARG A 855 17.42 1.41 -23.19
CA ARG A 855 18.75 0.99 -23.63
C ARG A 855 19.84 1.93 -23.10
N PHE A 856 21.06 1.41 -22.91
CA PHE A 856 22.22 2.23 -22.58
C PHE A 856 23.06 2.48 -23.82
N ASP A 857 22.84 3.62 -24.49
CA ASP A 857 23.51 3.98 -25.74
C ASP A 857 24.48 5.18 -25.55
N ALA A 858 24.83 5.85 -26.66
CA ALA A 858 25.66 7.05 -26.63
C ALA A 858 25.12 8.16 -25.71
N HIS A 859 23.80 8.26 -25.50
CA HIS A 859 23.23 9.21 -24.55
C HIS A 859 23.51 8.82 -23.11
N ALA A 860 23.42 7.52 -22.78
CA ALA A 860 23.78 7.03 -21.44
C ALA A 860 25.27 7.20 -21.15
N ARG A 861 26.13 7.04 -22.16
CA ARG A 861 27.56 7.36 -22.07
C ARG A 861 27.81 8.84 -21.83
N ALA A 862 27.20 9.71 -22.63
CA ALA A 862 27.31 11.15 -22.43
C ALA A 862 26.79 11.58 -21.05
N LEU A 863 25.75 10.93 -20.55
CA LEU A 863 25.21 11.15 -19.21
C LEU A 863 26.22 10.73 -18.13
N ASP A 864 26.90 9.59 -18.27
CA ASP A 864 27.93 9.13 -17.33
C ASP A 864 29.13 10.08 -17.24
N GLU A 865 29.46 10.78 -18.34
CA GLU A 865 30.49 11.82 -18.36
C GLU A 865 30.08 13.11 -17.61
N LEU A 866 28.78 13.37 -17.45
CA LEU A 866 28.30 14.54 -16.71
C LEU A 866 28.49 14.34 -15.20
N PRO A 867 28.74 15.43 -14.44
CA PRO A 867 28.65 15.37 -12.97
C PRO A 867 27.27 14.92 -12.52
N GLU A 868 27.19 14.11 -11.44
CA GLU A 868 25.92 13.53 -10.94
C GLU A 868 24.79 14.57 -10.73
N MET A 869 25.10 15.79 -10.29
CA MET A 869 24.09 16.86 -10.17
C MET A 869 23.43 17.22 -11.50
N GLN A 870 24.19 17.22 -12.60
CA GLN A 870 23.64 17.48 -13.93
C GLN A 870 22.85 16.27 -14.44
N GLN A 871 23.31 15.05 -14.16
CA GLN A 871 22.54 13.83 -14.46
C GLN A 871 21.17 13.86 -13.76
N GLN A 872 21.13 14.22 -12.48
CA GLN A 872 19.88 14.38 -11.73
C GLN A 872 19.03 15.56 -12.22
N ALA A 873 19.63 16.67 -12.63
CA ALA A 873 18.88 17.79 -13.21
C ALA A 873 18.19 17.41 -14.53
N VAL A 874 18.86 16.60 -15.36
CA VAL A 874 18.29 15.99 -16.56
C VAL A 874 17.10 15.09 -16.16
N TRP A 875 17.28 14.21 -15.16
CA TRP A 875 16.21 13.33 -14.68
C TRP A 875 15.01 14.08 -14.08
N ARG A 876 15.24 15.12 -13.27
CA ARG A 876 14.15 15.95 -12.69
C ARG A 876 13.31 16.68 -13.74
N THR A 877 13.84 16.82 -14.95
CA THR A 877 13.13 17.39 -16.09
C THR A 877 12.33 16.32 -16.87
N ALA A 878 12.65 15.04 -16.69
CA ALA A 878 11.84 13.93 -17.18
C ALA A 878 10.52 13.94 -16.40
N ARG A 879 9.45 14.34 -17.07
CA ARG A 879 8.12 14.56 -16.50
C ARG A 879 7.38 13.23 -16.32
N VAL A 880 7.96 12.31 -15.55
CA VAL A 880 7.47 10.93 -15.39
C VAL A 880 6.07 10.93 -14.80
N VAL A 881 5.09 10.46 -15.58
CA VAL A 881 3.73 10.17 -15.11
C VAL A 881 3.68 8.67 -14.82
N PRO A 882 3.23 8.23 -13.64
CA PRO A 882 3.01 6.81 -13.38
C PRO A 882 1.97 6.26 -14.37
N ARG A 883 2.37 5.33 -15.24
CA ARG A 883 1.47 4.64 -16.18
C ARG A 883 1.63 3.12 -16.04
N GLY A 884 1.27 2.33 -17.04
CA GLY A 884 1.52 0.90 -17.06
C GLY A 884 3.00 0.56 -17.03
N LEU A 885 3.32 -0.68 -16.67
CA LEU A 885 4.69 -1.17 -16.54
C LEU A 885 5.45 -1.06 -17.88
N LEU A 886 4.76 -1.22 -19.01
CA LEU A 886 5.35 -1.20 -20.34
C LEU A 886 5.34 0.18 -20.99
N ASP A 887 4.82 1.21 -20.32
CA ASP A 887 4.82 2.57 -20.88
C ASP A 887 6.20 3.23 -20.79
N THR A 888 6.44 4.17 -21.71
CA THR A 888 7.71 4.89 -21.92
C THR A 888 8.35 5.38 -20.62
N ASP A 889 7.58 6.06 -19.79
CA ASP A 889 8.07 6.72 -18.57
C ASP A 889 8.51 5.70 -17.52
N THR A 890 7.76 4.60 -17.36
CA THR A 890 8.08 3.52 -16.43
C THR A 890 9.35 2.79 -16.85
N ARG A 891 9.50 2.51 -18.15
CA ARG A 891 10.74 1.91 -18.70
C ARG A 891 11.96 2.81 -18.51
N ALA A 892 11.77 4.13 -18.69
CA ALA A 892 12.84 5.10 -18.49
C ALA A 892 13.28 5.18 -17.02
N GLU A 893 12.35 5.18 -16.07
CA GLU A 893 12.66 5.17 -14.63
C GLU A 893 13.38 3.87 -14.22
N ALA A 894 12.92 2.72 -14.71
CA ALA A 894 13.59 1.44 -14.46
C ALA A 894 15.04 1.43 -14.96
N ALA A 895 15.29 1.96 -16.17
CA ALA A 895 16.63 2.10 -16.73
C ALA A 895 17.48 3.12 -15.97
N TRP A 896 16.87 4.21 -15.48
CA TRP A 896 17.54 5.20 -14.64
C TRP A 896 17.99 4.60 -13.31
N GLN A 897 17.15 3.79 -12.63
CA GLN A 897 17.56 3.09 -11.41
C GLN A 897 18.73 2.12 -11.67
N ALA A 898 18.69 1.36 -12.77
CA ALA A 898 19.81 0.51 -13.16
C ALA A 898 21.09 1.33 -13.45
N PHE A 899 20.97 2.49 -14.10
CA PHE A 899 22.09 3.39 -14.35
C PHE A 899 22.71 3.93 -13.06
N ARG A 900 21.92 4.14 -12.00
CA ARG A 900 22.45 4.56 -10.68
C ARG A 900 23.31 3.47 -10.03
N ASP A 901 22.98 2.19 -10.20
CA ASP A 901 23.78 1.06 -9.68
C ASP A 901 24.81 0.52 -10.71
N ARG A 902 25.09 1.28 -11.78
CA ARG A 902 25.94 0.83 -12.90
C ARG A 902 27.33 0.34 -12.49
N ARG A 903 27.92 0.89 -11.41
CA ARG A 903 29.23 0.45 -10.89
C ARG A 903 29.17 -0.98 -10.36
N THR A 904 28.09 -1.34 -9.68
CA THR A 904 27.89 -2.71 -9.19
C THR A 904 27.53 -3.64 -10.35
N LEU A 905 26.70 -3.17 -11.28
CA LEU A 905 26.33 -3.93 -12.47
C LEU A 905 27.53 -4.19 -13.40
N GLN A 906 28.47 -3.26 -13.48
CA GLN A 906 29.71 -3.41 -14.23
C GLN A 906 30.50 -4.65 -13.78
N TYR A 907 30.54 -4.93 -12.47
CA TYR A 907 31.24 -6.10 -11.94
C TYR A 907 30.71 -7.41 -12.56
N PHE A 908 29.39 -7.50 -12.77
CA PHE A 908 28.78 -8.67 -13.41
C PHE A 908 28.94 -8.65 -14.93
N ALA A 909 28.87 -7.47 -15.55
CA ALA A 909 28.93 -7.32 -17.00
C ALA A 909 30.33 -7.50 -17.60
N VAL A 910 31.41 -7.28 -16.83
CA VAL A 910 32.80 -7.51 -17.27
C VAL A 910 33.18 -9.00 -17.29
N ARG A 911 32.42 -9.87 -16.64
CA ARG A 911 32.69 -11.32 -16.66
C ARG A 911 32.56 -11.85 -18.09
N GLU A 912 33.53 -12.66 -18.51
CA GLU A 912 33.58 -13.30 -19.84
C GLU A 912 32.26 -14.00 -20.17
N GLU A 913 31.68 -14.67 -19.17
CA GLU A 913 30.35 -15.32 -19.21
C GLU A 913 29.24 -14.40 -19.76
N CYS A 914 29.24 -13.10 -19.48
CA CYS A 914 28.20 -12.19 -19.95
C CYS A 914 28.22 -12.03 -21.48
N GLY A 915 29.41 -11.95 -22.09
CA GLY A 915 29.57 -11.90 -23.53
C GLY A 915 29.12 -13.21 -24.20
N ASP A 916 29.61 -14.34 -23.69
CA ASP A 916 29.27 -15.67 -24.21
C ASP A 916 27.76 -15.93 -24.16
N TRP A 917 27.09 -15.53 -23.09
CA TRP A 917 25.64 -15.68 -22.97
C TRP A 917 24.87 -14.77 -23.91
N LEU A 918 25.32 -13.53 -24.15
CA LEU A 918 24.70 -12.65 -25.15
C LEU A 918 24.82 -13.23 -26.57
N ASP A 919 25.98 -13.80 -26.91
CA ASP A 919 26.18 -14.47 -28.20
C ASP A 919 25.30 -15.71 -28.32
N ALA A 920 25.20 -16.52 -27.26
CA ALA A 920 24.31 -17.68 -27.23
C ALA A 920 22.83 -17.30 -27.40
N VAL A 921 22.37 -16.23 -26.74
CA VAL A 921 21.00 -15.70 -26.91
C VAL A 921 20.80 -15.19 -28.33
N THR A 922 21.77 -14.47 -28.89
CA THR A 922 21.69 -13.95 -30.27
C THR A 922 21.51 -15.10 -31.27
N ILE A 923 22.38 -16.11 -31.20
CA ILE A 923 22.32 -17.29 -32.06
C ILE A 923 20.97 -18.00 -31.91
N PHE A 924 20.48 -18.12 -30.67
CA PHE A 924 19.19 -18.76 -30.40
C PHE A 924 18.01 -18.00 -31.03
N LEU A 925 17.95 -16.68 -30.87
CA LEU A 925 16.84 -15.87 -31.36
C LEU A 925 16.86 -15.71 -32.88
N ASP A 926 18.05 -15.61 -33.50
CA ASP A 926 18.18 -15.59 -34.96
C ASP A 926 17.76 -16.94 -35.60
N ASP A 927 17.75 -18.03 -34.83
CA ASP A 927 17.29 -19.37 -35.23
C ASP A 927 15.76 -19.56 -35.06
N GLY A 928 14.97 -18.65 -35.64
CA GLY A 928 13.53 -18.82 -35.81
C GLY A 928 12.61 -17.81 -35.11
N HIS A 929 13.17 -16.86 -34.35
CA HIS A 929 12.40 -15.88 -33.56
C HIS A 929 12.68 -14.44 -34.00
N LEU A 930 12.37 -14.10 -35.26
CA LEU A 930 12.76 -12.83 -35.88
C LEU A 930 12.23 -11.59 -35.13
N LEU A 931 11.00 -11.67 -34.59
CA LEU A 931 10.38 -10.58 -33.83
C LEU A 931 11.14 -10.34 -32.52
N LEU A 932 11.45 -11.42 -31.80
CA LEU A 932 12.20 -11.38 -30.54
C LEU A 932 13.66 -10.95 -30.76
N ALA A 933 14.30 -11.43 -31.83
CA ALA A 933 15.65 -11.04 -32.22
C ALA A 933 15.73 -9.53 -32.52
N ARG A 934 14.69 -8.94 -33.12
CA ARG A 934 14.62 -7.50 -33.36
C ARG A 934 14.53 -6.72 -32.05
N ALA A 935 13.61 -7.09 -31.16
CA ALA A 935 13.45 -6.44 -29.86
C ALA A 935 14.73 -6.55 -28.99
N PHE A 936 15.41 -7.69 -29.03
CA PHE A 936 16.70 -7.90 -28.39
C PHE A 936 17.78 -6.96 -28.94
N ARG A 937 17.88 -6.81 -30.27
CA ARG A 937 18.82 -5.89 -30.92
C ARG A 937 18.52 -4.41 -30.67
N ASP A 938 17.26 -4.04 -30.49
CA ASP A 938 16.88 -2.64 -30.16
C ASP A 938 17.46 -2.16 -28.81
N ARG A 939 17.87 -3.09 -27.93
CA ARG A 939 18.54 -2.82 -26.66
C ARG A 939 20.07 -2.83 -26.72
N GLU A 940 20.67 -3.05 -27.89
CA GLU A 940 22.13 -3.04 -28.03
C GLU A 940 22.74 -1.67 -27.69
N PRO A 941 23.85 -1.64 -26.92
CA PRO A 941 24.52 -0.40 -26.54
C PRO A 941 25.36 0.23 -27.67
N GLY A 942 25.50 -0.47 -28.80
CA GLY A 942 26.47 -0.16 -29.84
C GLY A 942 27.92 -0.51 -29.43
N PRO A 943 28.94 0.01 -30.14
CA PRO A 943 30.34 -0.26 -29.83
C PRO A 943 30.73 0.26 -28.45
N LEU A 944 31.40 -0.59 -27.66
CA LEU A 944 31.99 -0.24 -26.37
C LEU A 944 33.43 0.24 -26.54
N HIS A 945 33.85 1.27 -25.79
CA HIS A 945 35.23 1.78 -25.81
C HIS A 945 36.19 1.05 -24.85
N GLY A 946 35.68 0.16 -24.00
CA GLY A 946 36.49 -0.63 -23.08
C GLY A 946 35.67 -1.34 -21.99
N PRO A 947 36.33 -2.05 -21.06
CA PRO A 947 35.67 -2.74 -19.95
C PRO A 947 34.96 -1.76 -18.98
N GLY A 948 35.37 -0.48 -19.01
CA GLY A 948 34.71 0.65 -18.35
C GLY A 948 33.21 0.79 -18.68
N GLU A 949 32.81 0.36 -19.88
CA GLU A 949 31.45 0.54 -20.42
C GLU A 949 30.66 -0.78 -20.46
N ALA A 950 31.16 -1.87 -19.89
CA ALA A 950 30.50 -3.17 -19.95
C ALA A 950 29.08 -3.16 -19.36
N TRP A 951 28.83 -2.32 -18.35
CA TRP A 951 27.51 -2.11 -17.76
C TRP A 951 26.44 -1.68 -18.78
N MET A 952 26.84 -1.08 -19.92
CA MET A 952 25.92 -0.70 -20.99
C MET A 952 25.22 -1.91 -21.64
N ARG A 953 25.76 -3.12 -21.51
CA ARG A 953 25.16 -4.37 -22.02
C ARG A 953 24.05 -4.92 -21.12
N VAL A 954 23.88 -4.40 -19.90
CA VAL A 954 22.97 -4.96 -18.89
C VAL A 954 21.51 -4.95 -19.34
N PRO A 955 20.95 -3.87 -19.94
CA PRO A 955 19.60 -3.90 -20.47
C PRO A 955 19.37 -4.96 -21.54
N GLN A 956 20.32 -5.12 -22.47
CA GLN A 956 20.25 -6.18 -23.49
C GLN A 956 20.29 -7.58 -22.85
N PHE A 957 21.21 -7.79 -21.91
CA PHE A 957 21.35 -9.07 -21.22
C PHE A 957 20.10 -9.45 -20.42
N SER A 958 19.53 -8.49 -19.68
CA SER A 958 18.29 -8.67 -18.91
C SER A 958 17.12 -9.06 -19.82
N LEU A 959 16.88 -8.32 -20.91
CA LEU A 959 15.85 -8.64 -21.90
C LEU A 959 16.08 -9.99 -22.56
N GLY A 960 17.32 -10.32 -22.94
CA GLY A 960 17.66 -11.62 -23.51
C GLY A 960 17.32 -12.78 -22.59
N CYS A 961 17.68 -12.68 -21.31
CA CYS A 961 17.34 -13.70 -20.32
C CYS A 961 15.83 -13.83 -20.13
N ALA A 962 15.10 -12.71 -20.09
CA ALA A 962 13.64 -12.71 -20.01
C ALA A 962 13.00 -13.41 -21.21
N LEU A 963 13.44 -13.09 -22.44
CA LEU A 963 12.96 -13.74 -23.68
C LEU A 963 13.18 -15.26 -23.65
N ILE A 964 14.38 -15.71 -23.30
CA ILE A 964 14.68 -17.15 -23.20
C ILE A 964 13.82 -17.82 -22.13
N ALA A 965 13.60 -17.17 -20.98
CA ALA A 965 12.79 -17.73 -19.91
C ALA A 965 11.31 -17.84 -20.32
N ARG A 966 10.79 -16.85 -21.07
CA ARG A 966 9.41 -16.87 -21.58
C ARG A 966 9.22 -17.85 -22.74
N LEU A 967 10.20 -18.02 -23.62
CA LEU A 967 10.20 -19.09 -24.62
C LEU A 967 10.24 -20.49 -23.97
N ALA A 968 10.99 -20.65 -22.89
CA ALA A 968 10.99 -21.88 -22.11
C ALA A 968 9.60 -22.16 -21.49
N ALA A 969 8.93 -21.13 -20.97
CA ALA A 969 7.56 -21.23 -20.46
C ALA A 969 6.55 -21.56 -21.57
N ALA A 970 6.72 -21.04 -22.78
CA ALA A 970 5.92 -21.38 -23.95
C ALA A 970 6.14 -22.84 -24.42
N GLY A 971 7.18 -23.52 -23.93
CA GLY A 971 7.44 -24.94 -24.17
C GLY A 971 8.69 -25.26 -25.00
N ASP A 972 9.54 -24.27 -25.33
CA ASP A 972 10.80 -24.53 -26.03
C ASP A 972 11.85 -25.19 -25.11
N VAL A 973 12.19 -26.45 -25.41
CA VAL A 973 13.14 -27.27 -24.63
C VAL A 973 14.58 -26.75 -24.73
N ARG A 974 14.96 -26.18 -25.87
CA ARG A 974 16.30 -25.58 -26.07
C ARG A 974 16.41 -24.29 -25.25
N ALA A 975 15.36 -23.47 -25.24
CA ALA A 975 15.27 -22.29 -24.39
C ALA A 975 15.35 -22.68 -22.90
N ALA A 976 14.64 -23.72 -22.46
CA ALA A 976 14.70 -24.22 -21.09
C ALA A 976 16.10 -24.72 -20.66
N LYS A 977 16.91 -25.19 -21.61
CA LYS A 977 18.32 -25.54 -21.35
C LYS A 977 19.18 -24.29 -21.22
N LEU A 978 18.99 -23.30 -22.10
CA LEU A 978 19.73 -22.04 -22.09
C LEU A 978 19.40 -21.20 -20.84
N GLU A 979 18.12 -21.14 -20.46
CA GLU A 979 17.63 -20.45 -19.26
C GLU A 979 18.39 -20.89 -18.00
N ARG A 980 18.51 -22.21 -17.79
CA ARG A 980 19.25 -22.77 -16.64
C ARG A 980 20.72 -22.34 -16.60
N GLY A 981 21.33 -22.09 -17.77
CA GLY A 981 22.70 -21.60 -17.88
C GLY A 981 22.84 -20.12 -17.52
N VAL A 982 21.93 -19.27 -17.99
CA VAL A 982 21.97 -17.82 -17.77
C VAL A 982 21.44 -17.40 -16.38
N ARG A 983 20.59 -18.23 -15.76
CA ARG A 983 19.89 -17.95 -14.50
C ARG A 983 20.78 -17.43 -13.37
N PRO A 984 21.97 -18.01 -13.07
CA PRO A 984 22.79 -17.53 -11.94
C PRO A 984 23.30 -16.10 -12.13
N LEU A 985 23.69 -15.74 -13.36
CA LEU A 985 24.14 -14.38 -13.69
C LEU A 985 22.94 -13.42 -13.71
N TRP A 986 21.82 -13.82 -14.31
CA TRP A 986 20.60 -13.02 -14.33
C TRP A 986 20.04 -12.75 -12.93
N THR A 987 20.09 -13.73 -12.02
CA THR A 987 19.70 -13.56 -10.60
C THR A 987 20.52 -12.45 -9.93
N SER A 988 21.82 -12.36 -10.24
CA SER A 988 22.68 -11.31 -9.70
C SER A 988 22.35 -9.94 -10.29
N VAL A 989 22.03 -9.86 -11.59
CA VAL A 989 21.57 -8.62 -12.23
C VAL A 989 20.23 -8.18 -11.65
N ALA A 990 19.26 -9.09 -11.50
CA ALA A 990 17.93 -8.81 -10.96
C ALA A 990 17.98 -8.29 -9.51
N ALA A 991 18.96 -8.71 -8.71
CA ALA A 991 19.16 -8.18 -7.36
C ALA A 991 19.61 -6.71 -7.31
N HIS A 992 20.21 -6.21 -8.41
CA HIS A 992 20.75 -4.84 -8.52
C HIS A 992 19.95 -3.95 -9.49
N ALA A 993 19.20 -4.53 -10.41
CA ALA A 993 18.32 -3.85 -11.35
C ALA A 993 16.92 -4.51 -11.40
N PRO A 994 16.20 -4.56 -10.27
CA PRO A 994 14.96 -5.33 -10.19
C PRO A 994 13.82 -4.76 -11.01
N ASP A 995 13.67 -3.43 -11.06
CA ASP A 995 12.61 -2.77 -11.84
C ASP A 995 12.84 -2.97 -13.34
N LEU A 996 14.11 -2.93 -13.79
CA LEU A 996 14.49 -3.27 -15.17
C LEU A 996 14.13 -4.72 -15.51
N THR A 997 14.43 -5.66 -14.60
CA THR A 997 14.08 -7.07 -14.75
C THR A 997 12.56 -7.28 -14.82
N ALA A 998 11.79 -6.57 -14.00
CA ALA A 998 10.33 -6.64 -14.02
C ALA A 998 9.74 -6.15 -15.35
N VAL A 999 10.23 -5.00 -15.86
CA VAL A 999 9.86 -4.46 -17.16
C VAL A 999 10.22 -5.43 -18.29
N ASP A 1000 11.44 -5.97 -18.28
CA ASP A 1000 11.92 -6.86 -19.33
C ASP A 1000 11.16 -8.20 -19.33
N LEU A 1001 10.79 -8.72 -18.15
CA LEU A 1001 9.98 -9.93 -18.05
C LEU A 1001 8.56 -9.73 -18.60
N ALA A 1002 7.92 -8.60 -18.29
CA ALA A 1002 6.62 -8.26 -18.83
C ALA A 1002 6.66 -8.03 -20.35
N LEU A 1003 7.71 -7.35 -20.83
CA LEU A 1003 7.93 -7.14 -22.26
C LEU A 1003 8.12 -8.47 -22.99
N ALA A 1004 8.94 -9.37 -22.43
CA ALA A 1004 9.18 -10.69 -22.99
C ALA A 1004 7.91 -11.55 -23.04
N GLU A 1005 7.08 -11.52 -22.00
CA GLU A 1005 5.79 -12.24 -21.98
C GLU A 1005 4.87 -11.76 -23.10
N CYS A 1006 4.72 -10.43 -23.28
CA CYS A 1006 3.90 -9.88 -24.37
C CYS A 1006 4.45 -10.25 -25.75
N LEU A 1007 5.76 -10.14 -25.97
CA LEU A 1007 6.38 -10.42 -27.28
C LEU A 1007 6.32 -11.91 -27.66
N VAL A 1008 6.58 -12.80 -26.70
CA VAL A 1008 6.47 -14.27 -26.92
C VAL A 1008 5.01 -14.67 -27.17
N THR A 1009 4.07 -14.08 -26.42
CA THR A 1009 2.64 -14.31 -26.63
C THR A 1009 2.21 -13.83 -28.02
N ALA A 1010 2.64 -12.64 -28.43
CA ALA A 1010 2.34 -12.09 -29.76
C ALA A 1010 2.85 -12.98 -30.90
N GLU A 1011 4.08 -13.49 -30.78
CA GLU A 1011 4.66 -14.42 -31.77
C GLU A 1011 3.86 -15.74 -31.83
N ALA A 1012 3.41 -16.27 -30.68
CA ALA A 1012 2.58 -17.47 -30.62
C ALA A 1012 1.18 -17.25 -31.23
N VAL A 1013 0.55 -16.10 -30.95
CA VAL A 1013 -0.74 -15.70 -31.53
C VAL A 1013 -0.62 -15.57 -33.05
N GLN A 1014 0.44 -14.92 -33.55
CA GLN A 1014 0.73 -14.80 -34.98
C GLN A 1014 1.02 -16.14 -35.68
N ALA A 1015 1.56 -17.12 -34.95
CA ALA A 1015 1.79 -18.46 -35.49
C ALA A 1015 0.52 -19.33 -35.53
N THR A 1016 -0.51 -18.97 -34.75
CA THR A 1016 -1.78 -19.72 -34.63
C THR A 1016 -2.86 -19.22 -35.58
N GLY A 1017 -2.85 -17.92 -35.92
CA GLY A 1017 -3.70 -17.31 -36.96
C GLY A 1017 -3.11 -17.45 -38.35
#